data_AF-A0A0E4BRB0-F1
#
_entry.id   AF-A0A0E4BRB0-F1
#
_cell.length_a   1.000
_cell.length_b   1.000
_cell.length_c   1.000
_cell.angle_alpha   90.00
_cell.angle_beta   90.00
_cell.angle_gamma   90.00
#
_symmetry.space_group_name_H-M   'P 1'
#
loop_
_entity.id
_entity.type
_entity.pdbx_description
1 polymer ?
#
loop_
_entity_poly.entity_id
_entity_poly.type
_entity_poly.pdbx_seq_one_letter_code
_entity_poly.pdbx_strand_id
1 'polypeptide(L)'
;MLYKTNDGVTMAAQQREDFKGGSVFLSYASPDRERVTPYFNDLAARGHDVWIDWSRLKPGQNWDFEIQRALNRAAIVVVFVSKNSLDRRGYVQREIKVALDKAKEKLATDIYLIPVLLDNDAILPDELRHIQAVRSGDTGCLDRIDDAIRHQLKQVGDAASQMQGAAAVNWHSSTYREAWEGLPGYETEFGLFHFTSTKHPKVSEVTEIIRGSLLSHVADQRVIKLQQSHERFNFGQEAYSRMNTWEAFPSEPNIVGQILSLHYNFHWYGAGAAHPNMNFQTFCFLLDPIVRIDNLAEVFEEASHALATIQFLAREQLSASLSADGAMQDDWLMRGTKEWLDFRNFAFNSDGLQLYFDPYQVASYASGPQIVDIPFDAVKRLMKPWFRNALGIHYFETSTETTANARPSAPIAVESVADLLKNASSRRMVIVKDASFIISDAFPSSSSNIRWHEVNDGKELSIYGVTDFDLRGDRASILAAPQHAWVLTFDYCHNITLRDLTFGHIEEGYCQGGVLRFRNCQGIKVKSCDLYGSGTYGLAFEDCTEVEIDETIVRDCSYGILNITDCKAIRFTACSFRNNRQFDLCNFAGETAEIMFKNCVFENNVSAGAMFNLKGITGAASNVRVWNSKFSENDCPVFQDESGFFSERKNEYFGNSWQRVAD
;
A
#
# COMPACT_ATOMS: atom_id res chain seq x y z
N MET A 1 -26.72 37.61 33.60
CA MET A 1 -27.52 38.68 32.94
C MET A 1 -28.11 38.07 31.67
N LEU A 2 -29.43 37.99 31.62
CA LEU A 2 -30.21 37.48 30.49
C LEU A 2 -30.41 38.61 29.48
N TYR A 3 -30.17 38.35 28.20
CA TYR A 3 -30.78 39.13 27.12
C TYR A 3 -31.66 38.21 26.29
N LYS A 4 -32.98 38.39 26.45
CA LYS A 4 -33.99 38.02 25.46
C LYS A 4 -33.97 39.10 24.38
N THR A 5 -33.94 38.71 23.12
CA THR A 5 -34.44 39.54 22.02
C THR A 5 -35.80 39.00 21.57
N ASN A 6 -36.76 39.92 21.58
CA ASN A 6 -38.07 39.75 20.98
C ASN A 6 -37.88 39.62 19.47
N ASP A 7 -38.24 38.47 18.93
CA ASP A 7 -39.08 38.32 17.73
C ASP A 7 -39.40 36.84 17.62
N GLY A 8 -40.59 36.49 18.11
CA GLY A 8 -41.12 35.13 18.17
C GLY A 8 -41.50 34.59 16.80
N VAL A 9 -40.50 34.42 15.93
CA VAL A 9 -40.59 33.53 14.78
C VAL A 9 -39.58 32.42 15.02
N THR A 10 -40.08 31.31 15.55
CA THR A 10 -39.43 30.02 15.36
C THR A 10 -39.36 29.80 13.85
N MET A 11 -38.25 30.15 13.20
CA MET A 11 -37.93 29.54 11.93
C MET A 11 -37.59 28.10 12.25
N ALA A 12 -38.64 27.26 12.29
CA ALA A 12 -38.48 25.85 12.04
C ALA A 12 -37.51 25.74 10.87
N ALA A 13 -36.37 25.09 11.08
CA ALA A 13 -35.57 24.61 9.98
C ALA A 13 -36.53 23.86 9.08
N GLN A 14 -36.88 24.44 7.93
CA GLN A 14 -37.56 23.70 6.90
C GLN A 14 -36.66 22.50 6.67
N GLN A 15 -37.13 21.31 7.03
CA GLN A 15 -36.62 20.06 6.49
C GLN A 15 -36.74 20.22 4.98
N ARG A 16 -35.63 20.58 4.35
CA ARG A 16 -35.46 20.60 2.90
C ARG A 16 -34.76 19.29 2.58
N GLU A 17 -35.44 18.43 1.82
CA GLU A 17 -34.90 17.13 1.42
C GLU A 17 -33.72 17.34 0.48
N ASP A 18 -32.50 17.16 0.99
CA ASP A 18 -31.24 17.16 0.24
C ASP A 18 -30.64 15.73 0.18
N PHE A 19 -29.84 15.55 -0.87
CA PHE A 19 -29.39 14.34 -1.58
C PHE A 19 -29.16 13.06 -0.74
N LYS A 20 -30.00 12.03 -0.93
CA LYS A 20 -29.83 10.70 -0.29
C LYS A 20 -29.01 9.78 -1.19
N GLY A 21 -28.30 8.81 -0.62
CA GLY A 21 -27.41 7.84 -1.32
C GLY A 21 -28.09 6.84 -2.27
N GLY A 22 -29.06 7.30 -3.06
CA GLY A 22 -29.83 6.55 -4.06
C GLY A 22 -30.18 7.43 -5.26
N SER A 23 -29.31 8.36 -5.62
CA SER A 23 -29.61 9.44 -6.55
C SER A 23 -29.31 9.14 -8.01
N VAL A 24 -30.06 9.76 -8.91
CA VAL A 24 -29.95 9.60 -10.37
C VAL A 24 -29.27 10.84 -10.95
N PHE A 25 -28.09 10.68 -11.53
CA PHE A 25 -27.36 11.76 -12.19
C PHE A 25 -27.68 11.81 -13.68
N LEU A 26 -28.06 12.98 -14.20
CA LEU A 26 -28.32 13.18 -15.63
C LEU A 26 -27.12 13.87 -16.31
N SER A 27 -26.38 13.12 -17.14
CA SER A 27 -25.27 13.64 -17.96
C SER A 27 -25.77 13.98 -19.36
N TYR A 28 -25.55 15.21 -19.83
CA TYR A 28 -26.00 15.66 -21.15
C TYR A 28 -25.14 16.82 -21.68
N ALA A 29 -25.14 17.05 -22.99
CA ALA A 29 -24.49 18.22 -23.58
C ALA A 29 -25.37 19.47 -23.41
N SER A 30 -24.78 20.61 -23.02
CA SER A 30 -25.54 21.85 -22.75
C SER A 30 -26.56 22.26 -23.83
N PRO A 31 -26.30 22.09 -25.16
CA PRO A 31 -27.30 22.38 -26.20
C PRO A 31 -28.56 21.50 -26.14
N ASP A 32 -28.51 20.33 -25.52
CA ASP A 32 -29.62 19.38 -25.43
C ASP A 32 -30.51 19.61 -24.18
N ARG A 33 -30.27 20.69 -23.43
CA ARG A 33 -30.99 20.98 -22.18
C ARG A 33 -32.51 20.89 -22.30
N GLU A 34 -33.08 21.51 -23.33
CA GLU A 34 -34.54 21.51 -23.55
C GLU A 34 -35.07 20.10 -23.84
N ARG A 35 -34.27 19.25 -24.47
CA ARG A 35 -34.63 17.85 -24.80
C ARG A 35 -34.54 16.94 -23.58
N VAL A 36 -33.66 17.24 -22.63
CA VAL A 36 -33.45 16.45 -21.40
C VAL A 36 -34.40 16.87 -20.27
N THR A 37 -34.87 18.13 -20.27
CA THR A 37 -35.76 18.67 -19.23
C THR A 37 -37.03 17.84 -18.97
N PRO A 38 -37.71 17.25 -19.98
CA PRO A 38 -38.85 16.36 -19.75
C PRO A 38 -38.50 15.12 -18.92
N TYR A 39 -37.30 14.56 -19.11
CA TYR A 39 -36.82 13.38 -18.36
C TYR A 39 -36.58 13.73 -16.89
N PHE A 40 -35.96 14.87 -16.62
CA PHE A 40 -35.77 15.37 -15.26
C PHE A 40 -37.12 15.53 -14.54
N ASN A 41 -38.07 16.23 -15.16
CA ASN A 41 -39.38 16.49 -14.56
C ASN A 41 -40.17 15.19 -14.29
N ASP A 42 -40.15 14.24 -15.22
CA ASP A 42 -40.88 12.98 -15.09
C ASP A 42 -40.28 12.09 -14.00
N LEU A 43 -38.95 11.90 -14.00
CA LEU A 43 -38.27 11.09 -12.98
C LEU A 43 -38.44 11.69 -11.57
N ALA A 44 -38.34 13.02 -11.45
CA ALA A 44 -38.60 13.71 -10.18
C ALA A 44 -40.06 13.55 -9.74
N ALA A 45 -41.04 13.66 -10.65
CA ALA A 45 -42.46 13.43 -10.36
C ALA A 45 -42.76 11.98 -9.92
N ARG A 46 -41.96 11.01 -10.37
CA ARG A 46 -42.03 9.60 -9.95
C ARG A 46 -41.33 9.32 -8.60
N GLY A 47 -40.75 10.33 -7.97
CA GLY A 47 -40.15 10.26 -6.64
C GLY A 47 -38.66 9.93 -6.61
N HIS A 48 -37.96 9.99 -7.75
CA HIS A 48 -36.50 9.81 -7.78
C HIS A 48 -35.77 11.08 -7.33
N ASP A 49 -34.67 10.92 -6.60
CA ASP A 49 -33.78 12.03 -6.25
C ASP A 49 -32.83 12.32 -7.43
N VAL A 50 -33.27 13.19 -8.33
CA VAL A 50 -32.57 13.48 -9.59
C VAL A 50 -31.64 14.69 -9.45
N TRP A 51 -30.42 14.54 -9.97
CA TRP A 51 -29.42 15.59 -10.07
C TRP A 51 -29.24 16.05 -11.52
N ILE A 52 -29.36 17.36 -11.75
CA ILE A 52 -29.03 18.02 -13.02
C ILE A 52 -28.43 19.40 -12.74
N ASP A 53 -27.43 19.78 -13.54
CA ASP A 53 -26.56 20.94 -13.35
C ASP A 53 -27.34 22.24 -13.08
N TRP A 54 -28.26 22.66 -13.94
CA TRP A 54 -28.99 23.93 -13.76
C TRP A 54 -30.04 23.92 -12.65
N SER A 55 -30.44 22.75 -12.15
CA SER A 55 -31.40 22.66 -11.03
C SER A 55 -30.70 22.63 -9.67
N ARG A 56 -29.48 22.08 -9.62
CA ARG A 56 -28.79 21.79 -8.35
C ARG A 56 -27.52 22.63 -8.16
N LEU A 57 -26.93 23.16 -9.22
CA LEU A 57 -25.86 24.16 -9.12
C LEU A 57 -26.43 25.52 -8.77
N LYS A 58 -25.94 26.08 -7.67
CA LYS A 58 -26.23 27.43 -7.22
C LYS A 58 -25.22 28.41 -7.83
N PRO A 59 -25.62 29.67 -8.06
CA PRO A 59 -24.68 30.72 -8.47
C PRO A 59 -23.48 30.81 -7.50
N GLY A 60 -22.26 30.74 -8.04
CA GLY A 60 -21.01 30.82 -7.28
C GLY A 60 -20.44 29.49 -6.75
N GLN A 61 -21.03 28.34 -7.12
CA GLN A 61 -20.40 27.04 -6.91
C GLN A 61 -19.38 26.73 -8.02
N ASN A 62 -18.28 26.05 -7.66
CA ASN A 62 -17.38 25.47 -8.65
C ASN A 62 -18.14 24.34 -9.37
N TRP A 63 -18.63 24.68 -10.56
CA TRP A 63 -19.46 23.81 -11.39
C TRP A 63 -18.78 22.47 -11.67
N ASP A 64 -17.47 22.45 -11.92
CA ASP A 64 -16.74 21.22 -12.23
C ASP A 64 -16.65 20.31 -11.00
N PHE A 65 -16.35 20.89 -9.83
CA PHE A 65 -16.31 20.14 -8.57
C PHE A 65 -17.66 19.56 -8.18
N GLU A 66 -18.73 20.35 -8.20
CA GLU A 66 -20.07 19.89 -7.79
C GLU A 66 -20.64 18.84 -8.74
N ILE A 67 -20.35 18.95 -10.04
CA ILE A 67 -20.72 17.92 -11.01
C ILE A 67 -19.93 16.64 -10.75
N GLN A 68 -18.61 16.71 -10.58
CA GLN A 68 -17.81 15.51 -10.25
C GLN A 68 -18.24 14.89 -8.93
N ARG A 69 -18.57 15.71 -7.92
CA ARG A 69 -19.09 15.28 -6.63
C ARG A 69 -20.45 14.58 -6.76
N ALA A 70 -21.37 15.16 -7.53
CA ALA A 70 -22.68 14.56 -7.77
C ALA A 70 -22.59 13.27 -8.59
N LEU A 71 -21.78 13.26 -9.64
CA LEU A 71 -21.47 12.07 -10.43
C LEU A 71 -20.86 10.98 -9.55
N ASN A 72 -19.98 11.35 -8.62
CA ASN A 72 -19.35 10.40 -7.72
C ASN A 72 -20.31 9.76 -6.72
N ARG A 73 -21.36 10.49 -6.30
CA ARG A 73 -22.37 10.06 -5.33
C ARG A 73 -23.57 9.35 -5.97
N ALA A 74 -23.69 9.41 -7.29
CA ALA A 74 -24.84 8.87 -8.00
C ALA A 74 -24.92 7.35 -7.84
N ALA A 75 -26.11 6.84 -7.51
CA ALA A 75 -26.37 5.41 -7.55
C ALA A 75 -26.52 4.93 -9.01
N ILE A 76 -27.03 5.80 -9.87
CA ILE A 76 -27.26 5.54 -11.30
C ILE A 76 -26.93 6.81 -12.10
N VAL A 77 -26.27 6.64 -13.24
CA VAL A 77 -25.93 7.70 -14.19
C VAL A 77 -26.73 7.48 -15.48
N VAL A 78 -27.61 8.41 -15.82
CA VAL A 78 -28.31 8.42 -17.13
C VAL A 78 -27.54 9.33 -18.06
N VAL A 79 -26.98 8.77 -19.13
CA VAL A 79 -26.15 9.48 -20.09
C VAL A 79 -26.94 9.73 -21.38
N PHE A 80 -27.21 11.00 -21.67
CA PHE A 80 -27.87 11.41 -22.91
C PHE A 80 -26.84 11.62 -24.02
N VAL A 81 -26.94 10.80 -25.07
CA VAL A 81 -26.04 10.80 -26.22
C VAL A 81 -26.73 11.42 -27.43
N SER A 82 -26.09 12.43 -28.02
CA SER A 82 -26.53 13.17 -29.20
C SER A 82 -25.33 13.49 -30.10
N LYS A 83 -25.56 14.03 -31.29
CA LYS A 83 -24.50 14.60 -32.14
C LYS A 83 -23.69 15.68 -31.40
N ASN A 84 -24.35 16.46 -30.54
CA ASN A 84 -23.70 17.50 -29.74
C ASN A 84 -22.76 16.91 -28.66
N SER A 85 -23.00 15.68 -28.20
CA SER A 85 -22.13 15.00 -27.22
C SER A 85 -20.99 14.19 -27.88
N LEU A 86 -21.10 13.86 -29.17
CA LEU A 86 -20.14 13.05 -29.92
C LEU A 86 -19.12 13.90 -30.71
N ASP A 87 -19.52 15.03 -31.29
CA ASP A 87 -18.67 15.83 -32.18
C ASP A 87 -17.71 16.81 -31.48
N ARG A 88 -17.62 16.77 -30.13
CA ARG A 88 -16.74 17.66 -29.35
C ARG A 88 -15.81 16.87 -28.44
N ARG A 89 -14.51 17.18 -28.46
CA ARG A 89 -13.63 16.96 -27.29
C ARG A 89 -14.18 17.87 -26.19
N GLY A 90 -14.86 17.31 -25.20
CA GLY A 90 -15.64 18.10 -24.25
C GLY A 90 -15.97 17.36 -22.96
N TYR A 91 -16.62 18.08 -22.05
CA TYR A 91 -16.87 17.67 -20.66
C TYR A 91 -17.69 16.39 -20.52
N VAL A 92 -18.69 16.16 -21.38
CA VAL A 92 -19.51 14.94 -21.38
C VAL A 92 -18.68 13.68 -21.61
N GLN A 93 -17.63 13.74 -22.45
CA GLN A 93 -16.72 12.59 -22.65
C GLN A 93 -15.90 12.29 -21.38
N ARG A 94 -15.53 13.32 -20.62
CA ARG A 94 -14.86 13.17 -19.32
C ARG A 94 -15.79 12.54 -18.29
N GLU A 95 -17.04 12.97 -18.21
CA GLU A 95 -18.05 12.36 -17.32
C GLU A 95 -18.36 10.91 -17.71
N ILE A 96 -18.50 10.61 -19.01
CA ILE A 96 -18.69 9.24 -19.51
C ILE A 96 -17.52 8.36 -19.10
N LYS A 97 -16.28 8.84 -19.23
CA LYS A 97 -15.09 8.09 -18.80
C LYS A 97 -15.09 7.82 -17.30
N VAL A 98 -15.37 8.83 -16.47
CA VAL A 98 -15.44 8.68 -15.00
C VAL A 98 -16.57 7.71 -14.61
N ALA A 99 -17.73 7.80 -15.25
CA ALA A 99 -18.85 6.89 -15.03
C ALA A 99 -18.51 5.45 -15.47
N LEU A 100 -17.78 5.28 -16.57
CA LEU A 100 -17.32 3.96 -17.04
C LEU A 100 -16.27 3.35 -16.12
N ASP A 101 -15.33 4.14 -15.62
CA ASP A 101 -14.33 3.66 -14.67
C ASP A 101 -14.99 3.20 -13.36
N LYS A 102 -16.01 3.93 -12.89
CA LYS A 102 -16.84 3.48 -11.75
C LYS A 102 -17.68 2.25 -12.05
N ALA A 103 -18.21 2.11 -13.26
CA ALA A 103 -19.00 0.94 -13.64
C ALA A 103 -18.17 -0.35 -13.55
N LYS A 104 -16.84 -0.29 -13.74
CA LYS A 104 -15.94 -1.44 -13.60
C LYS A 104 -15.79 -1.92 -12.15
N GLU A 105 -16.08 -1.07 -11.17
CA GLU A 105 -16.05 -1.38 -9.74
C GLU A 105 -17.38 -1.99 -9.24
N LYS A 106 -18.37 -2.14 -10.12
CA LYS A 106 -19.70 -2.69 -9.82
C LYS A 106 -19.84 -4.13 -10.32
N LEU A 107 -20.82 -4.86 -9.80
CA LEU A 107 -21.10 -6.20 -10.31
C LEU A 107 -21.56 -6.11 -11.76
N ALA A 108 -21.21 -7.09 -12.59
CA ALA A 108 -21.66 -7.13 -14.00
C ALA A 108 -23.19 -7.15 -14.16
N THR A 109 -23.92 -7.45 -13.08
CA THR A 109 -25.38 -7.44 -13.02
C THR A 109 -25.97 -6.08 -12.63
N ASP A 110 -25.17 -5.11 -12.19
CA ASP A 110 -25.64 -3.80 -11.74
C ASP A 110 -25.92 -2.86 -12.92
N ILE A 111 -27.09 -2.21 -12.89
CA ILE A 111 -27.45 -1.14 -13.81
C ILE A 111 -26.96 0.19 -13.24
N TYR A 112 -25.67 0.48 -13.42
CA TYR A 112 -25.07 1.75 -13.00
C TYR A 112 -25.19 2.86 -14.05
N LEU A 113 -25.16 2.51 -15.35
CA LEU A 113 -25.14 3.48 -16.45
C LEU A 113 -26.25 3.18 -17.46
N ILE A 114 -27.10 4.18 -17.75
CA ILE A 114 -28.25 4.06 -18.67
C ILE A 114 -28.04 5.02 -19.85
N PRO A 115 -27.65 4.52 -21.04
CA PRO A 115 -27.51 5.36 -22.22
C PRO A 115 -28.88 5.68 -22.87
N VAL A 116 -29.11 6.97 -23.15
CA VAL A 116 -30.30 7.47 -23.86
C VAL A 116 -29.88 8.16 -25.15
N LEU A 117 -30.23 7.59 -26.30
CA LEU A 117 -29.94 8.17 -27.61
C LEU A 117 -31.00 9.23 -27.94
N LEU A 118 -30.59 10.49 -28.00
CA LEU A 118 -31.48 11.61 -28.31
C LEU A 118 -31.76 11.75 -29.81
N ASP A 119 -30.77 11.49 -30.67
CA ASP A 119 -30.92 11.56 -32.13
C ASP A 119 -31.17 10.18 -32.74
N ASN A 120 -32.01 10.13 -33.78
CA ASN A 120 -32.37 8.87 -34.45
C ASN A 120 -31.16 8.19 -35.12
N ASP A 121 -30.16 8.96 -35.52
CA ASP A 121 -28.92 8.50 -36.15
C ASP A 121 -27.70 8.58 -35.22
N ALA A 122 -27.88 8.88 -33.93
CA ALA A 122 -26.79 8.78 -32.96
C ALA A 122 -26.33 7.32 -32.80
N ILE A 123 -25.02 7.13 -32.80
CA ILE A 123 -24.34 5.86 -32.58
C ILE A 123 -23.68 5.92 -31.20
N LEU A 124 -23.82 4.87 -30.40
CA LEU A 124 -23.10 4.76 -29.14
C LEU A 124 -21.58 4.75 -29.38
N PRO A 125 -20.80 5.49 -28.58
CA PRO A 125 -19.34 5.33 -28.53
C PRO A 125 -18.95 3.86 -28.31
N ASP A 126 -17.80 3.46 -28.84
CA ASP A 126 -17.31 2.07 -28.73
C ASP A 126 -17.25 1.61 -27.27
N GLU A 127 -16.94 2.50 -26.34
CA GLU A 127 -16.91 2.19 -24.90
C GLU A 127 -18.30 1.89 -24.31
N LEU A 128 -19.39 2.35 -24.92
CA LEU A 128 -20.77 2.13 -24.43
C LEU A 128 -21.53 1.06 -25.22
N ARG A 129 -20.95 0.50 -26.29
CA ARG A 129 -21.64 -0.48 -27.17
C ARG A 129 -22.08 -1.77 -26.47
N HIS A 130 -21.44 -2.13 -25.37
CA HIS A 130 -21.78 -3.31 -24.58
C HIS A 130 -22.97 -3.08 -23.63
N ILE A 131 -23.47 -1.84 -23.52
CA ILE A 131 -24.58 -1.46 -22.66
C ILE A 131 -25.83 -1.23 -23.50
N GLN A 132 -26.96 -1.80 -23.06
CA GLN A 132 -28.25 -1.63 -23.74
C GLN A 132 -28.74 -0.18 -23.62
N ALA A 133 -28.96 0.48 -24.75
CA ALA A 133 -29.52 1.84 -24.81
C ALA A 133 -31.04 1.85 -25.09
N VAL A 134 -31.66 2.98 -24.78
CA VAL A 134 -33.02 3.35 -25.20
C VAL A 134 -32.97 4.58 -26.11
N ARG A 135 -33.85 4.66 -27.11
CA ARG A 135 -33.97 5.86 -27.97
C ARG A 135 -35.08 6.76 -27.45
N SER A 136 -34.82 8.07 -27.51
CA SER A 136 -35.78 9.11 -27.15
C SER A 136 -37.12 8.97 -27.90
N GLY A 137 -37.09 8.53 -29.16
CA GLY A 137 -38.29 8.33 -29.98
C GLY A 137 -39.02 7.00 -29.75
N ASP A 138 -38.50 6.10 -28.92
CA ASP A 138 -39.15 4.82 -28.63
C ASP A 138 -40.41 5.03 -27.79
N THR A 139 -41.47 4.30 -28.11
CA THR A 139 -42.71 4.30 -27.32
C THR A 139 -42.40 3.75 -25.92
N GLY A 140 -42.71 4.51 -24.87
CA GLY A 140 -42.41 4.12 -23.48
C GLY A 140 -40.96 4.31 -23.04
N CYS A 141 -40.16 5.14 -23.73
CA CYS A 141 -38.77 5.43 -23.34
C CYS A 141 -38.61 5.80 -21.86
N LEU A 142 -39.47 6.69 -21.34
CA LEU A 142 -39.42 7.13 -19.93
C LEU A 142 -39.72 5.99 -18.96
N ASP A 143 -40.73 5.18 -19.27
CA ASP A 143 -41.11 4.04 -18.43
C ASP A 143 -39.99 3.00 -18.33
N ARG A 144 -39.24 2.79 -19.42
CA ARG A 144 -38.09 1.88 -19.43
C ARG A 144 -36.91 2.41 -18.60
N ILE A 145 -36.71 3.73 -18.57
CA ILE A 145 -35.67 4.34 -17.72
C ILE A 145 -36.06 4.23 -16.24
N ASP A 146 -37.31 4.55 -15.90
CA ASP A 146 -37.85 4.43 -14.54
C ASP A 146 -37.81 2.97 -14.03
N ASP A 147 -38.19 2.00 -14.87
CA ASP A 147 -38.13 0.57 -14.53
C ASP A 147 -36.69 0.11 -14.25
N ALA A 148 -35.73 0.50 -15.08
CA ALA A 148 -34.32 0.19 -14.86
C ALA A 148 -33.78 0.79 -13.55
N ILE A 149 -34.15 2.04 -13.24
CA ILE A 149 -33.77 2.71 -11.99
C ILE A 149 -34.37 1.96 -10.78
N ARG A 150 -35.66 1.65 -10.82
CA ARG A 150 -36.35 0.93 -9.75
C ARG A 150 -35.80 -0.47 -9.56
N HIS A 151 -35.48 -1.16 -10.66
CA HIS A 151 -34.89 -2.49 -10.62
C HIS A 151 -33.55 -2.47 -9.87
N GLN A 152 -32.64 -1.56 -10.23
CA GLN A 152 -31.35 -1.44 -9.57
C GLN A 152 -31.48 -1.05 -8.10
N LEU A 153 -32.29 -0.03 -7.78
CA LEU A 153 -32.49 0.41 -6.40
C LEU A 153 -33.11 -0.71 -5.54
N LYS A 154 -34.00 -1.51 -6.11
CA LYS A 154 -34.57 -2.69 -5.45
C LYS A 154 -33.52 -3.79 -5.27
N GLN A 155 -32.73 -4.10 -6.29
CA GLN A 155 -31.68 -5.12 -6.21
C GLN A 155 -30.64 -4.79 -5.14
N VAL A 156 -30.19 -3.53 -5.06
CA VAL A 156 -29.29 -3.05 -4.00
C VAL A 156 -29.98 -3.13 -2.63
N GLY A 157 -31.25 -2.72 -2.52
CA GLY A 157 -32.01 -2.81 -1.27
C GLY A 157 -32.27 -4.25 -0.78
N ASP A 158 -32.54 -5.17 -1.71
CA ASP A 158 -32.77 -6.59 -1.44
C ASP A 158 -31.44 -7.29 -1.05
N ALA A 159 -30.32 -6.94 -1.70
CA ALA A 159 -28.98 -7.41 -1.33
C ALA A 159 -28.57 -6.92 0.07
N ALA A 160 -28.78 -5.63 0.37
CA ALA A 160 -28.55 -5.07 1.69
C ALA A 160 -29.43 -5.74 2.76
N SER A 161 -30.69 -6.03 2.46
CA SER A 161 -31.61 -6.73 3.36
C SER A 161 -31.22 -8.20 3.60
N GLN A 162 -30.72 -8.90 2.58
CA GLN A 162 -30.20 -10.27 2.72
C GLN A 162 -28.90 -10.31 3.53
N MET A 163 -27.98 -9.36 3.33
CA MET A 163 -26.76 -9.22 4.13
C MET A 163 -27.07 -8.90 5.61
N GLN A 164 -28.04 -8.02 5.86
CA GLN A 164 -28.53 -7.70 7.22
C GLN A 164 -29.15 -8.91 7.94
N GLY A 165 -29.91 -9.74 7.21
CA GLY A 165 -30.51 -10.97 7.73
C GLY A 165 -29.48 -12.04 8.12
N ALA A 166 -28.37 -12.16 7.39
CA ALA A 166 -27.32 -13.14 7.65
C ALA A 166 -26.34 -12.71 8.77
N ALA A 167 -26.08 -11.41 8.91
CA ALA A 167 -25.12 -10.86 9.87
C ALA A 167 -25.71 -10.60 11.28
N ALA A 168 -27.02 -10.71 11.45
CA ALA A 168 -27.75 -10.39 12.69
C ALA A 168 -27.55 -8.93 13.19
N VAL A 169 -27.08 -8.02 12.34
CA VAL A 169 -26.92 -6.59 12.60
C VAL A 169 -27.70 -5.82 11.54
N ASN A 170 -28.60 -4.95 11.98
CA ASN A 170 -29.38 -4.07 11.12
C ASN A 170 -28.85 -2.64 11.24
N TRP A 171 -28.96 -1.85 10.18
CA TRP A 171 -28.57 -0.45 10.20
C TRP A 171 -29.51 0.45 9.40
N HIS A 172 -29.52 1.72 9.76
CA HIS A 172 -30.07 2.80 8.93
C HIS A 172 -29.11 3.99 8.94
N SER A 173 -29.19 4.86 7.94
CA SER A 173 -28.32 6.03 7.82
C SER A 173 -29.01 7.32 8.29
N SER A 174 -28.21 8.32 8.62
CA SER A 174 -28.61 9.71 8.84
C SER A 174 -27.51 10.65 8.36
N THR A 175 -27.83 11.91 8.13
CA THR A 175 -26.85 12.94 7.73
C THR A 175 -26.81 14.06 8.76
N TYR A 176 -25.61 14.45 9.16
CA TYR A 176 -25.35 15.68 9.92
C TYR A 176 -24.91 16.78 8.97
N ARG A 177 -25.37 18.01 9.19
CA ARG A 177 -24.90 19.19 8.46
C ARG A 177 -24.81 20.39 9.39
N GLU A 178 -23.73 21.16 9.26
CA GLU A 178 -23.55 22.46 9.91
C GLU A 178 -22.86 23.41 8.93
N ALA A 179 -23.33 24.64 8.87
CA ALA A 179 -22.70 25.67 8.05
C ALA A 179 -22.70 27.00 8.81
N TRP A 180 -21.69 27.80 8.56
CA TRP A 180 -21.58 29.14 9.12
C TRP A 180 -20.92 30.08 8.11
N GLU A 181 -21.59 31.20 7.84
CA GLU A 181 -21.02 32.23 6.99
C GLU A 181 -19.98 33.07 7.74
N GLY A 182 -18.82 33.22 7.13
CA GLY A 182 -17.72 34.07 7.57
C GLY A 182 -16.74 34.36 6.44
N LEU A 183 -15.61 34.96 6.81
CA LEU A 183 -14.49 35.35 5.96
C LEU A 183 -13.17 34.75 6.52
N PRO A 184 -12.86 33.47 6.29
CA PRO A 184 -13.69 32.51 5.56
C PRO A 184 -14.76 31.86 6.47
N GLY A 185 -15.80 31.32 5.85
CA GLY A 185 -16.82 30.51 6.51
C GLY A 185 -16.48 29.03 6.50
N TYR A 186 -17.39 28.18 6.97
CA TYR A 186 -17.31 26.74 6.69
C TYR A 186 -18.68 26.09 6.44
N GLU A 187 -18.62 24.95 5.76
CA GLU A 187 -19.70 23.98 5.61
C GLU A 187 -19.16 22.58 5.93
N THR A 188 -19.87 21.85 6.78
CA THR A 188 -19.53 20.48 7.16
C THR A 188 -20.73 19.56 7.02
N GLU A 189 -20.51 18.38 6.45
CA GLU A 189 -21.56 17.38 6.23
C GLU A 189 -21.00 15.97 6.45
N PHE A 190 -21.71 15.10 7.18
CA PHE A 190 -21.30 13.71 7.26
C PHE A 190 -22.47 12.72 7.36
N GLY A 191 -22.28 11.56 6.75
CA GLY A 191 -23.18 10.42 6.89
C GLY A 191 -22.84 9.59 8.12
N LEU A 192 -23.84 9.02 8.78
CA LEU A 192 -23.68 8.17 9.94
C LEU A 192 -24.65 6.99 9.90
N PHE A 193 -24.12 5.78 10.09
CA PHE A 193 -24.92 4.57 10.29
C PHE A 193 -25.25 4.34 11.76
N HIS A 194 -26.50 3.97 12.01
CA HIS A 194 -27.04 3.59 13.31
C HIS A 194 -27.21 2.09 13.34
N PHE A 195 -26.43 1.41 14.18
CA PHE A 195 -26.43 -0.04 14.24
C PHE A 195 -27.32 -0.56 15.36
N THR A 196 -28.06 -1.64 15.07
CA THR A 196 -28.87 -2.38 16.04
C THR A 196 -28.69 -3.88 15.83
N SER A 197 -28.75 -4.66 16.90
CA SER A 197 -28.64 -6.10 16.81
C SER A 197 -29.31 -6.75 18.01
N THR A 198 -30.00 -7.87 17.78
CA THR A 198 -30.47 -8.75 18.86
C THR A 198 -29.37 -9.67 19.38
N LYS A 199 -28.35 -9.94 18.56
CA LYS A 199 -27.21 -10.81 18.87
C LYS A 199 -26.05 -10.08 19.52
N HIS A 200 -25.83 -8.82 19.13
CA HIS A 200 -24.78 -7.95 19.65
C HIS A 200 -25.41 -6.71 20.33
N PRO A 201 -25.87 -6.80 21.60
CA PRO A 201 -26.65 -5.74 22.24
C PRO A 201 -25.93 -4.39 22.37
N LYS A 202 -24.59 -4.41 22.31
CA LYS A 202 -23.74 -3.22 22.40
C LYS A 202 -23.35 -2.62 21.06
N VAL A 203 -23.82 -3.16 19.93
CA VAL A 203 -23.42 -2.68 18.60
C VAL A 203 -23.71 -1.19 18.37
N SER A 204 -24.70 -0.61 19.07
CA SER A 204 -24.97 0.83 19.02
C SER A 204 -23.80 1.70 19.53
N GLU A 205 -22.90 1.15 20.36
CA GLU A 205 -21.68 1.84 20.80
C GLU A 205 -20.75 2.16 19.60
N VAL A 206 -20.77 1.32 18.55
CA VAL A 206 -20.02 1.58 17.30
C VAL A 206 -20.45 2.91 16.68
N THR A 207 -21.76 3.16 16.58
CA THR A 207 -22.31 4.42 16.07
C THR A 207 -21.81 5.61 16.87
N GLU A 208 -21.79 5.51 18.20
CA GLU A 208 -21.38 6.61 19.07
C GLU A 208 -19.87 6.87 19.01
N ILE A 209 -19.05 5.82 18.88
CA ILE A 209 -17.59 5.96 18.70
C ILE A 209 -17.29 6.68 17.38
N ILE A 210 -17.92 6.25 16.28
CA ILE A 210 -17.73 6.88 14.95
C ILE A 210 -18.23 8.33 14.99
N ARG A 211 -19.42 8.57 15.56
CA ARG A 211 -19.98 9.92 15.75
C ARG A 211 -19.00 10.82 16.50
N GLY A 212 -18.39 10.35 17.58
CA GLY A 212 -17.38 11.09 18.33
C GLY A 212 -16.19 11.49 17.46
N SER A 213 -15.67 10.57 16.65
CA SER A 213 -14.59 10.85 15.68
C SER A 213 -14.97 11.92 14.66
N LEU A 214 -16.17 11.84 14.07
CA LEU A 214 -16.64 12.81 13.08
C LEU A 214 -16.92 14.18 13.71
N LEU A 215 -17.50 14.22 14.91
CA LEU A 215 -17.72 15.47 15.64
C LEU A 215 -16.43 16.18 16.07
N SER A 216 -15.33 15.44 16.27
CA SER A 216 -14.01 16.03 16.49
C SER A 216 -13.59 16.87 15.29
N HIS A 217 -13.75 16.36 14.07
CA HIS A 217 -13.43 17.12 12.84
C HIS A 217 -14.35 18.33 12.67
N VAL A 218 -15.63 18.22 13.02
CA VAL A 218 -16.55 19.37 13.05
C VAL A 218 -16.06 20.45 14.04
N ALA A 219 -15.53 20.04 15.20
CA ALA A 219 -14.94 20.97 16.15
C ALA A 219 -13.73 21.70 15.57
N ASP A 220 -12.88 21.00 14.81
CA ASP A 220 -11.73 21.61 14.12
C ASP A 220 -12.18 22.65 13.08
N GLN A 221 -13.25 22.36 12.32
CA GLN A 221 -13.82 23.34 11.37
C GLN A 221 -14.34 24.60 12.08
N ARG A 222 -14.91 24.46 13.28
CA ARG A 222 -15.44 25.60 14.06
C ARG A 222 -14.35 26.59 14.48
N VAL A 223 -13.08 26.20 14.53
CA VAL A 223 -11.95 27.10 14.83
C VAL A 223 -11.93 28.29 13.87
N ILE A 224 -12.41 28.13 12.63
CA ILE A 224 -12.44 29.22 11.65
C ILE A 224 -13.27 30.42 12.09
N LYS A 225 -14.29 30.21 12.96
CA LYS A 225 -15.08 31.29 13.57
C LYS A 225 -14.19 32.28 14.36
N LEU A 226 -13.04 31.82 14.83
CA LEU A 226 -12.05 32.60 15.58
C LEU A 226 -10.91 33.13 14.69
N GLN A 227 -10.75 32.60 13.47
CA GLN A 227 -9.63 32.87 12.56
C GLN A 227 -10.13 33.55 11.26
N GLN A 228 -10.74 34.72 11.41
CA GLN A 228 -11.25 35.49 10.28
C GLN A 228 -10.14 36.33 9.63
N SER A 229 -10.10 36.38 8.29
CA SER A 229 -9.12 37.12 7.49
C SER A 229 -9.82 38.04 6.46
N HIS A 230 -10.07 39.27 6.89
CA HIS A 230 -10.70 40.31 6.06
C HIS A 230 -9.78 40.86 4.96
N GLU A 231 -8.47 40.64 5.08
CA GLU A 231 -7.48 41.02 4.06
C GLU A 231 -7.50 40.06 2.86
N ARG A 232 -7.84 38.78 3.10
CA ARG A 232 -7.82 37.72 2.10
C ARG A 232 -9.19 37.43 1.53
N PHE A 233 -10.23 37.57 2.36
CA PHE A 233 -11.60 37.25 1.99
C PHE A 233 -12.54 38.44 2.13
N ASN A 234 -13.48 38.58 1.19
CA ASN A 234 -14.56 39.55 1.26
C ASN A 234 -15.83 39.00 0.63
N PHE A 235 -16.98 39.58 0.98
CA PHE A 235 -18.29 39.14 0.49
C PHE A 235 -18.53 39.40 -1.01
N GLY A 236 -17.63 40.10 -1.70
CA GLY A 236 -17.64 40.24 -3.15
C GLY A 236 -17.01 39.07 -3.90
N GLN A 237 -16.29 38.18 -3.21
CA GLN A 237 -15.77 36.94 -3.79
C GLN A 237 -16.87 35.88 -3.90
N GLU A 238 -16.68 34.93 -4.82
CA GLU A 238 -17.54 33.75 -4.91
C GLU A 238 -17.59 33.01 -3.56
N ALA A 239 -18.79 32.58 -3.16
CA ALA A 239 -19.02 31.97 -1.86
C ALA A 239 -18.11 30.77 -1.61
N TYR A 240 -17.89 29.94 -2.64
CA TYR A 240 -16.99 28.79 -2.56
C TYR A 240 -15.54 29.17 -2.26
N SER A 241 -15.01 30.23 -2.90
CA SER A 241 -13.61 30.66 -2.70
C SER A 241 -13.30 31.16 -1.29
N ARG A 242 -14.34 31.50 -0.51
CA ARG A 242 -14.26 31.98 0.87
C ARG A 242 -14.87 30.99 1.89
N MET A 243 -15.09 29.74 1.50
CA MET A 243 -15.72 28.72 2.34
C MET A 243 -14.80 27.51 2.49
N ASN A 244 -14.56 27.09 3.73
CA ASN A 244 -13.99 25.78 3.99
C ASN A 244 -15.09 24.72 3.85
N THR A 245 -14.84 23.64 3.12
CA THR A 245 -15.75 22.49 3.11
C THR A 245 -15.08 21.27 3.72
N TRP A 246 -15.85 20.49 4.47
CA TRP A 246 -15.43 19.19 4.96
C TRP A 246 -16.60 18.22 4.89
N GLU A 247 -16.37 17.08 4.28
CA GLU A 247 -17.39 16.07 4.06
C GLU A 247 -16.86 14.69 4.41
N ALA A 248 -17.69 13.86 5.03
CA ALA A 248 -17.33 12.50 5.37
C ALA A 248 -18.50 11.55 5.13
N PHE A 249 -18.37 10.65 4.15
CA PHE A 249 -19.44 9.71 3.82
C PHE A 249 -18.97 8.27 3.85
N PRO A 250 -19.70 7.39 4.57
CA PRO A 250 -19.32 6.00 4.67
C PRO A 250 -19.72 5.21 3.41
N SER A 251 -18.95 4.17 3.09
CA SER A 251 -19.40 3.04 2.28
C SER A 251 -20.43 2.20 3.04
N GLU A 252 -21.02 1.21 2.38
CA GLU A 252 -21.89 0.27 3.07
C GLU A 252 -21.13 -0.51 4.17
N PRO A 253 -21.74 -0.74 5.35
CA PRO A 253 -21.12 -1.55 6.39
C PRO A 253 -20.83 -2.98 5.90
N ASN A 254 -19.58 -3.42 6.06
CA ASN A 254 -19.19 -4.78 5.78
C ASN A 254 -19.08 -5.58 7.09
N ILE A 255 -19.72 -6.74 7.15
CA ILE A 255 -19.71 -7.59 8.35
C ILE A 255 -19.27 -9.00 7.98
N VAL A 256 -18.10 -9.38 8.50
CA VAL A 256 -17.48 -10.70 8.27
C VAL A 256 -17.33 -11.39 9.61
N GLY A 257 -18.10 -12.46 9.80
CA GLY A 257 -18.17 -13.17 11.08
C GLY A 257 -18.67 -12.25 12.21
N GLN A 258 -17.77 -11.84 13.09
CA GLN A 258 -18.01 -10.94 14.23
C GLN A 258 -17.30 -9.59 14.08
N ILE A 259 -16.74 -9.30 12.90
CA ILE A 259 -16.03 -8.05 12.64
C ILE A 259 -16.89 -7.17 11.73
N LEU A 260 -17.11 -5.93 12.15
CA LEU A 260 -17.72 -4.87 11.36
C LEU A 260 -16.63 -3.94 10.87
N SER A 261 -16.54 -3.74 9.56
CA SER A 261 -15.67 -2.78 8.89
C SER A 261 -16.51 -1.72 8.18
N LEU A 262 -16.09 -0.47 8.28
CA LEU A 262 -16.69 0.66 7.58
C LEU A 262 -15.60 1.60 7.11
N HIS A 263 -15.60 1.96 5.83
CA HIS A 263 -14.68 2.97 5.32
C HIS A 263 -15.42 4.28 5.06
N TYR A 264 -14.78 5.40 5.36
CA TYR A 264 -15.26 6.73 5.07
C TYR A 264 -14.38 7.38 4.00
N ASN A 265 -15.04 8.03 3.04
CA ASN A 265 -14.39 8.96 2.11
C ASN A 265 -14.49 10.36 2.70
N PHE A 266 -13.35 10.98 2.98
CA PHE A 266 -13.28 12.36 3.41
C PHE A 266 -12.95 13.23 2.22
N HIS A 267 -13.67 14.33 2.07
CA HIS A 267 -13.37 15.38 1.13
C HIS A 267 -13.23 16.69 1.89
N TRP A 268 -12.22 17.47 1.57
CA TRP A 268 -12.09 18.79 2.15
C TRP A 268 -11.55 19.81 1.15
N TYR A 269 -11.96 21.05 1.35
CA TYR A 269 -11.47 22.20 0.62
C TYR A 269 -11.24 23.34 1.60
N GLY A 270 -10.03 23.90 1.59
CA GLY A 270 -9.75 25.13 2.32
C GLY A 270 -10.08 26.34 1.45
N ALA A 271 -10.70 27.37 2.01
CA ALA A 271 -10.98 28.61 1.32
C ALA A 271 -9.69 29.18 0.67
N GLY A 272 -9.74 29.37 -0.65
CA GLY A 272 -8.61 29.87 -1.44
C GLY A 272 -7.52 28.82 -1.74
N ALA A 273 -7.75 27.54 -1.46
CA ALA A 273 -6.88 26.45 -1.90
C ALA A 273 -6.96 26.26 -3.42
N ALA A 274 -5.87 25.76 -4.02
CA ALA A 274 -5.77 25.52 -5.45
C ALA A 274 -6.68 24.39 -5.95
N HIS A 275 -6.89 23.34 -5.14
CA HIS A 275 -7.77 22.22 -5.42
C HIS A 275 -8.27 21.59 -4.11
N PRO A 276 -9.39 20.84 -4.13
CA PRO A 276 -9.83 20.03 -3.01
C PRO A 276 -8.90 18.83 -2.81
N ASN A 277 -8.98 18.21 -1.64
CA ASN A 277 -8.27 16.98 -1.34
C ASN A 277 -9.20 15.94 -0.75
N MET A 278 -8.77 14.69 -0.76
CA MET A 278 -9.51 13.56 -0.22
C MET A 278 -8.58 12.58 0.49
N ASN A 279 -9.14 11.83 1.43
CA ASN A 279 -8.45 10.75 2.12
C ASN A 279 -9.47 9.73 2.63
N PHE A 280 -8.97 8.57 3.05
CA PHE A 280 -9.78 7.54 3.68
C PHE A 280 -9.62 7.56 5.21
N GLN A 281 -10.64 7.08 5.89
CA GLN A 281 -10.52 6.57 7.25
C GLN A 281 -11.36 5.30 7.37
N THR A 282 -10.78 4.25 7.92
CA THR A 282 -11.52 3.00 8.21
C THR A 282 -11.82 2.87 9.69
N PHE A 283 -12.94 2.23 10.00
CA PHE A 283 -13.33 1.84 11.34
C PHE A 283 -13.62 0.35 11.35
N CYS A 284 -12.85 -0.41 12.14
CA CYS A 284 -12.98 -1.85 12.29
C CYS A 284 -13.27 -2.20 13.74
N PHE A 285 -14.29 -3.03 13.98
CA PHE A 285 -14.72 -3.42 15.31
C PHE A 285 -14.99 -4.92 15.40
N LEU A 286 -14.42 -5.58 16.41
CA LEU A 286 -14.98 -6.83 16.92
C LEU A 286 -16.30 -6.50 17.63
N LEU A 287 -17.35 -7.30 17.43
CA LEU A 287 -18.69 -7.01 17.94
C LEU A 287 -19.00 -7.63 19.31
N ASP A 288 -18.21 -8.60 19.78
CA ASP A 288 -18.41 -9.25 21.08
C ASP A 288 -17.06 -9.72 21.69
N PRO A 289 -16.45 -8.93 22.60
CA PRO A 289 -16.86 -7.59 23.03
C PRO A 289 -16.60 -6.52 21.96
N ILE A 290 -17.20 -5.33 22.11
CA ILE A 290 -16.87 -4.16 21.27
C ILE A 290 -15.40 -3.80 21.48
N VAL A 291 -14.57 -4.11 20.48
CA VAL A 291 -13.14 -3.78 20.47
C VAL A 291 -12.81 -3.13 19.15
N ARG A 292 -12.23 -1.93 19.22
CA ARG A 292 -11.76 -1.21 18.04
C ARG A 292 -10.41 -1.79 17.59
N ILE A 293 -10.27 -2.03 16.29
CA ILE A 293 -9.06 -2.55 15.66
C ILE A 293 -8.43 -1.40 14.89
N ASP A 294 -7.55 -0.63 15.56
CA ASP A 294 -6.92 0.57 14.99
C ASP A 294 -5.61 0.29 14.26
N ASN A 295 -4.94 -0.79 14.61
CA ASN A 295 -3.65 -1.15 14.05
C ASN A 295 -3.69 -2.56 13.46
N LEU A 296 -3.48 -2.66 12.15
CA LEU A 296 -3.48 -3.93 11.43
C LEU A 296 -2.41 -4.91 11.97
N ALA A 297 -1.30 -4.40 12.53
CA ALA A 297 -0.28 -5.25 13.15
C ALA A 297 -0.84 -6.13 14.28
N GLU A 298 -1.83 -5.64 15.03
CA GLU A 298 -2.40 -6.35 16.18
C GLU A 298 -3.18 -7.61 15.78
N VAL A 299 -3.56 -7.70 14.51
CA VAL A 299 -4.25 -8.87 13.93
C VAL A 299 -3.34 -10.08 13.83
N PHE A 300 -2.02 -9.86 13.80
CA PHE A 300 -1.02 -10.89 13.53
C PHE A 300 -0.22 -11.28 14.76
N GLU A 301 0.06 -12.58 14.89
CA GLU A 301 0.99 -13.13 15.88
C GLU A 301 2.43 -12.91 15.41
N GLU A 302 2.70 -13.17 14.12
CA GLU A 302 3.99 -12.93 13.46
C GLU A 302 3.96 -11.60 12.69
N ALA A 303 3.92 -10.47 13.42
CA ALA A 303 3.72 -9.15 12.82
C ALA A 303 4.77 -8.78 11.75
N SER A 304 6.08 -9.02 11.98
CA SER A 304 7.10 -8.71 10.97
C SER A 304 6.87 -9.49 9.66
N HIS A 305 6.56 -10.77 9.76
CA HIS A 305 6.29 -11.64 8.61
C HIS A 305 5.00 -11.24 7.89
N ALA A 306 3.96 -10.88 8.63
CA ALA A 306 2.72 -10.39 8.06
C ALA A 306 2.92 -9.07 7.32
N LEU A 307 3.70 -8.14 7.89
CA LEU A 307 4.04 -6.87 7.25
C LEU A 307 4.71 -7.12 5.90
N ALA A 308 5.76 -7.94 5.87
CA ALA A 308 6.48 -8.25 4.63
C ALA A 308 5.59 -8.93 3.57
N THR A 309 4.70 -9.82 4.00
CA THR A 309 3.74 -10.48 3.09
C THR A 309 2.75 -9.48 2.51
N ILE A 310 2.24 -8.56 3.34
CA ILE A 310 1.30 -7.51 2.91
C ILE A 310 1.99 -6.52 1.98
N GLN A 311 3.19 -6.07 2.33
CA GLN A 311 4.03 -5.20 1.50
C GLN A 311 4.25 -5.78 0.11
N PHE A 312 4.59 -7.06 0.04
CA PHE A 312 4.79 -7.77 -1.22
C PHE A 312 3.55 -7.69 -2.11
N LEU A 313 2.42 -8.19 -1.59
CA LEU A 313 1.19 -8.34 -2.36
C LEU A 313 0.61 -6.98 -2.75
N ALA A 314 0.75 -5.98 -1.88
CA ALA A 314 0.33 -4.63 -2.18
C ALA A 314 1.16 -4.01 -3.31
N ARG A 315 2.50 -4.08 -3.23
CA ARG A 315 3.37 -3.54 -4.28
C ARG A 315 3.20 -4.27 -5.60
N GLU A 316 2.98 -5.59 -5.57
CA GLU A 316 2.70 -6.36 -6.79
C GLU A 316 1.44 -5.83 -7.49
N GLN A 317 0.33 -5.67 -6.76
CA GLN A 317 -0.91 -5.15 -7.35
C GLN A 317 -0.79 -3.70 -7.80
N LEU A 318 -0.17 -2.84 -6.99
CA LEU A 318 0.03 -1.43 -7.32
C LEU A 318 0.95 -1.24 -8.54
N SER A 319 2.03 -2.00 -8.64
CA SER A 319 2.93 -1.93 -9.79
C SER A 319 2.23 -2.37 -11.09
N ALA A 320 1.34 -3.37 -11.01
CA ALA A 320 0.55 -3.81 -12.14
C ALA A 320 -0.49 -2.77 -12.58
N SER A 321 -1.16 -2.10 -11.62
CA SER A 321 -2.20 -1.11 -11.92
C SER A 321 -1.65 0.23 -12.39
N LEU A 322 -0.45 0.63 -11.94
CA LEU A 322 0.10 1.96 -12.15
C LEU A 322 1.13 2.08 -13.29
N SER A 323 1.33 1.02 -14.07
CA SER A 323 2.41 0.68 -15.03
C SER A 323 2.96 1.71 -16.06
N ALA A 324 2.87 3.03 -15.85
CA ALA A 324 3.28 4.05 -16.81
C ALA A 324 4.59 4.81 -16.49
N ASP A 325 5.06 4.91 -15.24
CA ASP A 325 6.02 5.99 -14.86
C ASP A 325 7.30 5.54 -14.12
N GLY A 326 8.06 4.57 -14.66
CA GLY A 326 9.50 4.38 -14.39
C GLY A 326 10.02 4.48 -12.94
N ALA A 327 11.28 4.91 -12.76
CA ALA A 327 11.98 4.88 -11.46
C ALA A 327 11.39 5.79 -10.36
N MET A 328 10.64 6.85 -10.72
CA MET A 328 9.93 7.64 -9.71
C MET A 328 8.81 6.80 -9.07
N GLN A 329 8.09 5.99 -9.83
CA GLN A 329 7.00 5.16 -9.30
C GLN A 329 7.47 4.21 -8.19
N ASP A 330 8.64 3.59 -8.38
CA ASP A 330 9.20 2.65 -7.40
C ASP A 330 9.47 3.33 -6.05
N ASP A 331 9.96 4.58 -6.02
CA ASP A 331 10.16 5.33 -4.79
C ASP A 331 8.84 5.59 -4.04
N TRP A 332 7.77 5.98 -4.76
CA TRP A 332 6.46 6.20 -4.16
C TRP A 332 5.88 4.92 -3.57
N LEU A 333 6.01 3.80 -4.27
CA LEU A 333 5.58 2.50 -3.79
C LEU A 333 6.33 2.12 -2.52
N MET A 334 7.66 2.22 -2.53
CA MET A 334 8.51 1.83 -1.40
C MET A 334 8.23 2.66 -0.16
N ARG A 335 8.21 4.00 -0.30
CA ARG A 335 7.96 4.92 0.83
C ARG A 335 6.52 4.84 1.36
N GLY A 336 5.55 4.63 0.47
CA GLY A 336 4.11 4.64 0.79
C GLY A 336 3.58 3.31 1.34
N THR A 337 4.45 2.31 1.51
CA THR A 337 4.13 0.96 2.03
C THR A 337 5.23 0.46 2.97
N LYS A 338 6.02 1.35 3.59
CA LYS A 338 7.21 0.96 4.37
C LYS A 338 6.83 0.35 5.72
N GLU A 339 5.84 0.91 6.42
CA GLU A 339 5.53 0.52 7.79
C GLU A 339 4.04 0.24 8.01
N TRP A 340 3.68 -0.33 9.15
CA TRP A 340 2.28 -0.63 9.49
C TRP A 340 1.34 0.59 9.40
N LEU A 341 1.86 1.80 9.69
CA LEU A 341 1.10 3.04 9.59
C LEU A 341 0.67 3.37 8.15
N ASP A 342 1.40 2.86 7.15
CA ASP A 342 1.03 3.01 5.75
C ASP A 342 -0.18 2.14 5.37
N PHE A 343 -0.46 1.11 6.18
CA PHE A 343 -1.60 0.21 6.03
C PHE A 343 -2.71 0.48 7.05
N ARG A 344 -2.75 1.70 7.63
CA ARG A 344 -3.73 2.09 8.67
C ARG A 344 -5.19 2.09 8.20
N ASN A 345 -5.41 2.27 6.90
CA ASN A 345 -6.74 2.26 6.30
C ASN A 345 -7.00 0.87 5.71
N PHE A 346 -7.70 0.03 6.47
CA PHE A 346 -8.00 -1.34 6.08
C PHE A 346 -9.43 -1.75 6.46
N ALA A 347 -10.00 -2.67 5.69
CA ALA A 347 -11.28 -3.31 5.96
C ALA A 347 -11.17 -4.84 5.79
N PHE A 348 -12.03 -5.59 6.47
CA PHE A 348 -12.10 -7.04 6.30
C PHE A 348 -13.22 -7.39 5.32
N ASN A 349 -12.89 -8.17 4.29
CA ASN A 349 -13.82 -8.74 3.32
C ASN A 349 -13.96 -10.25 3.54
N SER A 350 -14.89 -10.90 2.83
CA SER A 350 -15.09 -12.36 2.92
C SER A 350 -13.81 -13.16 2.63
N ASP A 351 -13.00 -12.66 1.68
CA ASP A 351 -11.88 -13.40 1.10
C ASP A 351 -10.50 -12.83 1.48
N GLY A 352 -10.45 -11.71 2.22
CA GLY A 352 -9.20 -11.06 2.56
C GLY A 352 -9.32 -9.72 3.27
N LEU A 353 -8.22 -8.96 3.25
CA LEU A 353 -8.14 -7.58 3.70
C LEU A 353 -8.20 -6.65 2.49
N GLN A 354 -8.96 -5.56 2.58
CA GLN A 354 -8.89 -4.47 1.61
C GLN A 354 -8.09 -3.32 2.22
N LEU A 355 -7.09 -2.83 1.50
CA LEU A 355 -6.20 -1.75 1.91
C LEU A 355 -6.46 -0.51 1.06
N TYR A 356 -6.61 0.65 1.69
CA TYR A 356 -6.87 1.91 1.02
C TYR A 356 -5.69 2.86 1.17
N PHE A 357 -5.19 3.37 0.06
CA PHE A 357 -4.06 4.31 0.02
C PHE A 357 -4.55 5.70 -0.36
N ASP A 358 -4.21 6.69 0.47
CA ASP A 358 -4.58 8.08 0.24
C ASP A 358 -3.88 8.62 -1.03
N PRO A 359 -4.45 9.64 -1.71
CA PRO A 359 -3.72 10.37 -2.74
C PRO A 359 -2.37 10.86 -2.23
N TYR A 360 -1.35 10.80 -3.07
CA TYR A 360 0.05 11.08 -2.72
C TYR A 360 0.72 10.11 -1.73
N GLN A 361 0.11 8.96 -1.41
CA GLN A 361 0.80 7.95 -0.62
C GLN A 361 1.70 7.09 -1.50
N VAL A 362 1.10 6.37 -2.46
CA VAL A 362 1.78 5.37 -3.31
C VAL A 362 1.90 5.80 -4.78
N ALA A 363 1.26 6.93 -5.15
CA ALA A 363 1.27 7.46 -6.51
C ALA A 363 0.98 8.98 -6.51
N SER A 364 1.15 9.63 -7.66
CA SER A 364 0.78 11.03 -7.84
C SER A 364 -0.73 11.24 -7.67
N TYR A 365 -1.17 12.46 -7.32
CA TYR A 365 -2.59 12.78 -7.17
C TYR A 365 -3.43 12.54 -8.43
N ALA A 366 -2.83 12.69 -9.61
CA ALA A 366 -3.50 12.40 -10.88
C ALA A 366 -3.90 10.91 -11.02
N SER A 367 -3.20 10.02 -10.31
CA SER A 367 -3.52 8.58 -10.28
C SER A 367 -4.71 8.26 -9.38
N GLY A 368 -5.15 9.22 -8.56
CA GLY A 368 -6.23 9.01 -7.60
C GLY A 368 -5.85 8.07 -6.44
N PRO A 369 -6.80 7.81 -5.53
CA PRO A 369 -6.62 6.81 -4.47
C PRO A 369 -6.36 5.42 -5.06
N GLN A 370 -5.62 4.59 -4.33
CA GLN A 370 -5.40 3.19 -4.71
C GLN A 370 -6.03 2.24 -3.69
N ILE A 371 -6.54 1.12 -4.17
CA ILE A 371 -7.13 0.06 -3.34
C ILE A 371 -6.49 -1.26 -3.74
N VAL A 372 -6.13 -2.07 -2.75
CA VAL A 372 -5.46 -3.37 -2.93
C VAL A 372 -6.17 -4.40 -2.07
N ASP A 373 -6.31 -5.64 -2.57
CA ASP A 373 -6.86 -6.74 -1.80
C ASP A 373 -5.78 -7.75 -1.40
N ILE A 374 -5.69 -8.11 -0.12
CA ILE A 374 -4.76 -9.12 0.41
C ILE A 374 -5.55 -10.38 0.76
N PRO A 375 -5.40 -11.48 -0.01
CA PRO A 375 -6.16 -12.70 0.24
C PRO A 375 -5.85 -13.31 1.61
N PHE A 376 -6.88 -13.80 2.32
CA PHE A 376 -6.67 -14.49 3.59
C PHE A 376 -5.80 -15.73 3.45
N ASP A 377 -5.81 -16.41 2.30
CA ASP A 377 -4.93 -17.57 2.08
C ASP A 377 -3.44 -17.25 2.25
N ALA A 378 -3.03 -16.02 1.96
CA ALA A 378 -1.65 -15.57 2.13
C ALA A 378 -1.31 -15.26 3.60
N VAL A 379 -2.26 -14.70 4.36
CA VAL A 379 -1.97 -14.11 5.68
C VAL A 379 -2.62 -14.82 6.87
N LYS A 380 -3.62 -15.68 6.66
CA LYS A 380 -4.41 -16.35 7.74
C LYS A 380 -3.56 -17.20 8.66
N ARG A 381 -2.43 -17.73 8.18
CA ARG A 381 -1.52 -18.53 9.03
C ARG A 381 -0.77 -17.67 10.05
N LEU A 382 -0.59 -16.39 9.75
CA LEU A 382 0.12 -15.42 10.58
C LEU A 382 -0.82 -14.70 11.56
N MET A 383 -2.14 -14.81 11.34
CA MET A 383 -3.17 -14.17 12.17
C MET A 383 -3.31 -14.86 13.52
N LYS A 384 -3.62 -14.06 14.55
CA LYS A 384 -3.94 -14.60 15.88
C LYS A 384 -5.14 -15.54 15.81
N PRO A 385 -5.15 -16.67 16.55
CA PRO A 385 -6.23 -17.66 16.48
C PRO A 385 -7.63 -17.09 16.70
N TRP A 386 -7.77 -16.17 17.66
CA TRP A 386 -9.07 -15.58 17.99
C TRP A 386 -9.58 -14.62 16.91
N PHE A 387 -8.69 -13.91 16.18
CA PHE A 387 -9.09 -13.10 15.03
C PHE A 387 -9.60 -13.96 13.87
N ARG A 388 -8.97 -15.11 13.61
CA ARG A 388 -9.47 -16.08 12.62
C ARG A 388 -10.88 -16.56 12.97
N ASN A 389 -11.08 -16.90 14.24
CA ASN A 389 -12.39 -17.34 14.73
C ASN A 389 -13.44 -16.22 14.62
N ALA A 390 -13.06 -14.98 14.96
CA ALA A 390 -13.93 -13.82 14.80
C ALA A 390 -14.35 -13.62 13.35
N LEU A 391 -13.45 -13.81 12.39
CA LEU A 391 -13.74 -13.71 10.96
C LEU A 391 -14.47 -14.92 10.37
N GLY A 392 -14.73 -15.98 11.17
CA GLY A 392 -15.34 -17.21 10.66
C GLY A 392 -14.43 -17.99 9.70
N ILE A 393 -13.13 -17.75 9.74
CA ILE A 393 -12.15 -18.47 8.92
C ILE A 393 -11.93 -19.83 9.56
N HIS A 394 -12.62 -20.86 9.05
CA HIS A 394 -12.44 -22.25 9.48
C HIS A 394 -11.05 -22.76 9.13
N TYR A 395 -10.12 -22.56 10.07
CA TYR A 395 -8.81 -23.18 10.06
C TYR A 395 -8.91 -24.49 10.83
N PHE A 396 -9.07 -25.61 10.12
CA PHE A 396 -8.79 -26.91 10.71
C PHE A 396 -7.28 -27.00 10.89
N GLU A 397 -6.81 -26.86 12.13
CA GLU A 397 -5.55 -27.47 12.51
C GLU A 397 -5.71 -28.97 12.32
N THR A 398 -5.31 -29.49 11.16
CA THR A 398 -4.77 -30.84 11.17
C THR A 398 -3.67 -30.80 12.21
N SER A 399 -3.90 -31.48 13.33
CA SER A 399 -2.98 -31.63 14.45
C SER A 399 -1.61 -32.08 13.94
N THR A 400 -0.76 -31.11 13.67
CA THR A 400 0.69 -31.25 13.60
C THR A 400 1.21 -30.15 14.50
N GLU A 401 1.55 -30.56 15.72
CA GLU A 401 2.36 -29.90 16.75
C GLU A 401 2.85 -28.47 16.44
N THR A 402 2.52 -27.55 17.34
CA THR A 402 3.28 -26.35 17.73
C THR A 402 4.36 -25.91 16.74
N THR A 403 4.04 -24.92 15.91
CA THR A 403 4.84 -24.42 14.77
C THR A 403 6.18 -23.76 15.12
N ALA A 404 6.60 -23.73 16.39
CA ALA A 404 8.00 -23.51 16.74
C ALA A 404 8.91 -24.71 16.42
N ASN A 405 8.33 -25.88 16.13
CA ASN A 405 9.02 -27.14 15.88
C ASN A 405 8.54 -27.88 14.61
N ALA A 406 7.90 -27.18 13.66
CA ALA A 406 7.51 -27.81 12.39
C ALA A 406 8.78 -28.37 11.72
N ARG A 407 8.84 -29.71 11.56
CA ARG A 407 9.98 -30.37 10.90
C ARG A 407 10.20 -29.67 9.55
N PRO A 408 11.45 -29.29 9.21
CA PRO A 408 11.74 -28.79 7.87
C PRO A 408 11.18 -29.77 6.85
N SER A 409 10.62 -29.25 5.77
CA SER A 409 10.26 -30.08 4.62
C SER A 409 11.44 -30.99 4.28
N ALA A 410 11.17 -32.26 3.94
CA ALA A 410 12.23 -33.22 3.62
C ALA A 410 13.21 -32.56 2.64
N PRO A 411 14.53 -32.62 2.89
CA PRO A 411 15.49 -31.90 2.07
C PRO A 411 15.33 -32.25 0.60
N ILE A 412 15.24 -31.22 -0.24
CA ILE A 412 15.00 -31.36 -1.67
C ILE A 412 16.35 -31.21 -2.36
N ALA A 413 16.87 -32.31 -2.88
CA ALA A 413 18.03 -32.26 -3.74
C ALA A 413 17.64 -31.62 -5.08
N VAL A 414 18.40 -30.62 -5.51
CA VAL A 414 18.26 -29.98 -6.83
C VAL A 414 19.52 -30.25 -7.64
N GLU A 415 19.32 -30.59 -8.91
CA GLU A 415 20.39 -30.95 -9.87
C GLU A 415 20.47 -29.96 -11.04
N SER A 416 19.56 -28.98 -11.09
CA SER A 416 19.55 -27.91 -12.08
C SER A 416 19.17 -26.57 -11.47
N VAL A 417 19.57 -25.47 -12.12
CA VAL A 417 19.20 -24.10 -11.74
C VAL A 417 17.68 -23.92 -11.79
N ALA A 418 17.01 -24.47 -12.80
CA ALA A 418 15.56 -24.41 -12.91
C ALA A 418 14.85 -25.08 -11.71
N ASP A 419 15.38 -26.21 -11.23
CA ASP A 419 14.85 -26.89 -10.05
C ASP A 419 15.11 -26.09 -8.77
N LEU A 420 16.28 -25.44 -8.64
CA LEU A 420 16.54 -24.52 -7.54
C LEU A 420 15.51 -23.39 -7.52
N LEU A 421 15.30 -22.71 -8.65
CA LEU A 421 14.38 -21.58 -8.75
C LEU A 421 12.93 -21.98 -8.49
N LYS A 422 12.51 -23.16 -8.98
CA LYS A 422 11.19 -23.72 -8.67
C LYS A 422 10.99 -23.96 -7.17
N ASN A 423 12.07 -24.24 -6.43
CA ASN A 423 12.03 -24.52 -5.00
C ASN A 423 12.45 -23.33 -4.12
N ALA A 424 12.78 -22.17 -4.69
CA ALA A 424 12.97 -20.90 -3.99
C ALA A 424 11.63 -20.37 -3.48
N SER A 425 11.07 -21.05 -2.48
CA SER A 425 9.75 -20.82 -1.90
C SER A 425 9.79 -21.09 -0.40
N SER A 426 8.79 -20.58 0.33
CA SER A 426 8.78 -20.64 1.80
C SER A 426 8.74 -22.07 2.36
N ARG A 427 9.33 -22.28 3.54
CA ARG A 427 9.40 -23.55 4.29
C ARG A 427 10.08 -24.67 3.50
N ARG A 428 11.15 -24.34 2.80
CA ARG A 428 11.92 -25.29 1.98
C ARG A 428 13.32 -25.45 2.54
N MET A 429 13.78 -26.70 2.57
CA MET A 429 15.19 -27.02 2.67
C MET A 429 15.65 -27.58 1.32
N VAL A 430 16.55 -26.88 0.66
CA VAL A 430 17.09 -27.20 -0.66
C VAL A 430 18.56 -27.56 -0.54
N ILE A 431 18.94 -28.68 -1.12
CA ILE A 431 20.33 -29.14 -1.19
C ILE A 431 20.79 -29.07 -2.64
N VAL A 432 21.79 -28.25 -2.92
CA VAL A 432 22.47 -28.19 -4.22
C VAL A 432 23.59 -29.24 -4.21
N LYS A 433 23.48 -30.26 -5.07
CA LYS A 433 24.44 -31.37 -5.10
C LYS A 433 25.54 -31.14 -6.14
N ASP A 434 26.80 -31.11 -5.68
CA ASP A 434 28.06 -31.24 -6.45
C ASP A 434 28.01 -30.65 -7.87
N ALA A 435 27.58 -29.40 -7.95
CA ALA A 435 27.34 -28.72 -9.22
C ALA A 435 27.61 -27.21 -9.10
N SER A 436 28.00 -26.62 -10.22
CA SER A 436 28.09 -25.17 -10.39
C SER A 436 26.84 -24.68 -11.13
N PHE A 437 26.01 -23.93 -10.43
CA PHE A 437 24.75 -23.40 -10.92
C PHE A 437 24.96 -21.96 -11.39
N ILE A 438 24.91 -21.73 -12.69
CA ILE A 438 24.93 -20.38 -13.26
C ILE A 438 23.50 -19.85 -13.24
N ILE A 439 23.20 -18.98 -12.27
CA ILE A 439 21.84 -18.50 -12.00
C ILE A 439 21.19 -17.87 -13.24
N SER A 440 21.95 -17.04 -13.97
CA SER A 440 21.49 -16.33 -15.16
C SER A 440 20.99 -17.25 -16.28
N ASP A 441 21.45 -18.51 -16.33
CA ASP A 441 21.04 -19.47 -17.36
C ASP A 441 19.58 -19.90 -17.22
N ALA A 442 18.98 -19.68 -16.05
CA ALA A 442 17.58 -19.97 -15.82
C ALA A 442 16.63 -18.86 -16.30
N PHE A 443 17.11 -17.71 -16.78
CA PHE A 443 16.23 -16.71 -17.38
C PHE A 443 15.56 -17.29 -18.66
N PRO A 444 14.24 -17.09 -18.90
CA PRO A 444 13.30 -16.24 -18.18
C PRO A 444 12.37 -17.00 -17.21
N SER A 445 12.87 -17.96 -16.43
CA SER A 445 12.06 -18.71 -15.45
C SER A 445 11.33 -17.75 -14.50
N SER A 446 10.05 -17.98 -14.27
CA SER A 446 9.24 -17.12 -13.41
C SER A 446 8.48 -17.93 -12.36
N SER A 447 8.37 -17.35 -11.17
CA SER A 447 7.51 -17.82 -10.09
C SER A 447 7.02 -16.61 -9.29
N SER A 448 6.09 -16.81 -8.37
CA SER A 448 5.64 -15.76 -7.44
C SER A 448 6.77 -15.17 -6.60
N ASN A 449 7.83 -15.94 -6.36
CA ASN A 449 8.92 -15.59 -5.46
C ASN A 449 10.21 -15.20 -6.18
N ILE A 450 10.17 -15.05 -7.50
CA ILE A 450 11.35 -14.74 -8.31
C ILE A 450 11.06 -13.55 -9.21
N ARG A 451 11.97 -12.59 -9.21
CA ARG A 451 11.99 -11.44 -10.12
C ARG A 451 13.32 -11.36 -10.84
N TRP A 452 13.26 -10.92 -12.10
CA TRP A 452 14.44 -10.65 -12.92
C TRP A 452 14.53 -9.17 -13.20
N HIS A 453 15.69 -8.58 -12.91
CA HIS A 453 15.96 -7.16 -13.15
C HIS A 453 16.92 -7.01 -14.33
N GLU A 454 16.72 -5.98 -15.15
CA GLU A 454 17.68 -5.59 -16.18
C GLU A 454 18.93 -5.01 -15.51
N VAL A 455 20.10 -5.51 -15.91
CA VAL A 455 21.39 -4.91 -15.62
C VAL A 455 22.16 -4.70 -16.93
N ASN A 456 23.22 -3.89 -16.90
CA ASN A 456 23.92 -3.45 -18.13
C ASN A 456 24.32 -4.58 -19.08
N ASP A 457 24.70 -5.75 -18.54
CA ASP A 457 25.21 -6.88 -19.30
C ASP A 457 24.39 -8.17 -19.12
N GLY A 458 23.15 -8.07 -18.62
CA GLY A 458 22.29 -9.25 -18.51
C GLY A 458 21.14 -9.10 -17.52
N LYS A 459 20.89 -10.19 -16.81
CA LYS A 459 19.73 -10.33 -15.91
C LYS A 459 20.19 -10.68 -14.50
N GLU A 460 19.63 -9.96 -13.54
CA GLU A 460 19.85 -10.18 -12.12
C GLU A 460 18.65 -10.86 -11.49
N LEU A 461 18.90 -11.88 -10.68
CA LEU A 461 17.88 -12.61 -9.95
C LEU A 461 17.65 -12.01 -8.56
N SER A 462 16.39 -11.74 -8.24
CA SER A 462 15.94 -11.52 -6.87
C SER A 462 14.94 -12.59 -6.43
N ILE A 463 15.21 -13.19 -5.27
CA ILE A 463 14.27 -14.03 -4.52
C ILE A 463 13.47 -13.11 -3.60
N TYR A 464 12.15 -13.15 -3.72
CA TYR A 464 11.27 -12.19 -3.08
C TYR A 464 10.24 -12.88 -2.17
N GLY A 465 10.06 -12.36 -0.95
CA GLY A 465 8.94 -12.71 -0.07
C GLY A 465 8.97 -14.17 0.42
N VAL A 466 10.17 -14.75 0.56
CA VAL A 466 10.36 -16.14 1.00
C VAL A 466 10.62 -16.18 2.51
N THR A 467 10.01 -17.15 3.19
CA THR A 467 10.17 -17.36 4.65
C THR A 467 10.58 -18.79 4.99
N ASP A 468 11.45 -19.00 5.97
CA ASP A 468 11.94 -20.34 6.37
C ASP A 468 12.59 -21.10 5.22
N PHE A 469 13.59 -20.48 4.58
CA PHE A 469 14.28 -21.05 3.42
C PHE A 469 15.73 -21.38 3.77
N ASP A 470 16.06 -22.66 3.64
CA ASP A 470 17.38 -23.21 3.93
C ASP A 470 17.99 -23.72 2.64
N LEU A 471 19.04 -23.05 2.16
CA LEU A 471 19.80 -23.42 0.99
C LEU A 471 21.17 -23.93 1.42
N ARG A 472 21.40 -25.21 1.18
CA ARG A 472 22.62 -25.91 1.55
C ARG A 472 23.36 -26.42 0.33
N GLY A 473 24.67 -26.25 0.32
CA GLY A 473 25.56 -26.86 -0.67
C GLY A 473 26.12 -28.20 -0.20
N ASP A 474 26.39 -29.07 -1.16
CA ASP A 474 27.30 -30.21 -1.01
C ASP A 474 28.35 -30.09 -2.13
N ARG A 475 29.46 -29.40 -1.85
CA ARG A 475 30.47 -28.99 -2.86
C ARG A 475 29.86 -28.22 -4.04
N ALA A 476 28.86 -27.39 -3.78
CA ALA A 476 28.14 -26.67 -4.82
C ALA A 476 28.52 -25.19 -4.87
N SER A 477 28.49 -24.63 -6.08
CA SER A 477 28.70 -23.22 -6.33
C SER A 477 27.47 -22.59 -6.98
N ILE A 478 27.12 -21.39 -6.57
CA ILE A 478 26.08 -20.56 -7.18
C ILE A 478 26.78 -19.36 -7.81
N LEU A 479 26.68 -19.26 -9.13
CA LEU A 479 27.47 -18.34 -9.94
C LEU A 479 26.57 -17.40 -10.75
N ALA A 480 27.04 -16.19 -11.01
CA ALA A 480 26.44 -15.29 -12.00
C ALA A 480 27.35 -15.13 -13.22
N ALA A 481 26.76 -15.18 -14.42
CA ALA A 481 27.46 -14.84 -15.66
C ALA A 481 27.58 -13.31 -15.88
N PRO A 482 26.52 -12.51 -15.72
CA PRO A 482 26.62 -11.06 -15.88
C PRO A 482 27.49 -10.47 -14.78
N GLN A 483 28.43 -9.61 -15.18
CA GLN A 483 29.37 -8.94 -14.29
C GLN A 483 28.71 -7.81 -13.50
N HIS A 484 27.57 -7.28 -13.96
CA HIS A 484 26.83 -6.23 -13.25
C HIS A 484 25.73 -6.77 -12.34
N ALA A 485 25.43 -8.07 -12.40
CA ALA A 485 24.39 -8.68 -11.57
C ALA A 485 24.93 -9.10 -10.21
N TRP A 486 24.11 -8.89 -9.17
CA TRP A 486 24.27 -9.59 -7.90
C TRP A 486 24.12 -11.10 -8.10
N VAL A 487 25.00 -11.91 -7.48
CA VAL A 487 24.91 -13.38 -7.60
C VAL A 487 23.57 -13.88 -7.07
N LEU A 488 23.14 -13.36 -5.92
CA LEU A 488 21.80 -13.60 -5.40
C LEU A 488 21.32 -12.40 -4.57
N THR A 489 20.11 -11.91 -4.90
CA THR A 489 19.40 -10.93 -4.06
C THR A 489 18.25 -11.60 -3.32
N PHE A 490 18.05 -11.24 -2.06
CA PHE A 490 16.87 -11.54 -1.27
C PHE A 490 16.15 -10.25 -0.88
N ASP A 491 14.89 -10.14 -1.25
CA ASP A 491 14.04 -9.00 -0.95
C ASP A 491 12.85 -9.45 -0.09
N TYR A 492 12.58 -8.77 1.02
CA TYR A 492 11.42 -9.06 1.90
C TYR A 492 11.38 -10.49 2.44
N CYS A 493 12.54 -11.10 2.63
CA CYS A 493 12.68 -12.49 3.03
C CYS A 493 12.92 -12.63 4.55
N HIS A 494 12.42 -13.72 5.13
CA HIS A 494 12.46 -13.96 6.59
C HIS A 494 13.04 -15.34 6.91
N ASN A 495 13.89 -15.43 7.94
CA ASN A 495 14.49 -16.71 8.36
C ASN A 495 15.17 -17.46 7.20
N ILE A 496 16.16 -16.82 6.59
CA ILE A 496 16.90 -17.36 5.45
C ILE A 496 18.22 -17.93 5.92
N THR A 497 18.49 -19.19 5.63
CA THR A 497 19.76 -19.87 5.95
C THR A 497 20.48 -20.27 4.67
N LEU A 498 21.70 -19.78 4.48
CA LEU A 498 22.61 -20.18 3.40
C LEU A 498 23.82 -20.87 4.03
N ARG A 499 24.17 -22.07 3.58
CA ARG A 499 25.29 -22.80 4.19
C ARG A 499 26.02 -23.76 3.26
N ASP A 500 27.30 -23.97 3.53
CA ASP A 500 28.16 -24.91 2.81
C ASP A 500 28.22 -24.63 1.28
N LEU A 501 28.14 -23.36 0.88
CA LEU A 501 28.06 -22.92 -0.52
C LEU A 501 29.19 -21.98 -0.91
N THR A 502 29.57 -22.05 -2.18
CA THR A 502 30.44 -21.06 -2.81
C THR A 502 29.61 -20.11 -3.68
N PHE A 503 29.77 -18.80 -3.53
CA PHE A 503 29.08 -17.80 -4.34
C PHE A 503 30.10 -16.93 -5.10
N GLY A 504 29.86 -16.68 -6.38
CA GLY A 504 30.69 -15.72 -7.12
C GLY A 504 30.37 -15.54 -8.60
N HIS A 505 31.28 -14.89 -9.32
CA HIS A 505 31.16 -14.69 -10.77
C HIS A 505 32.00 -15.70 -11.56
N ILE A 506 31.58 -16.01 -12.78
CA ILE A 506 32.31 -16.96 -13.66
C ILE A 506 33.61 -16.38 -14.24
N GLU A 507 33.65 -15.06 -14.46
CA GLU A 507 34.78 -14.37 -15.08
C GLU A 507 35.49 -13.47 -14.07
N GLU A 508 36.83 -13.48 -14.11
CA GLU A 508 37.68 -12.53 -13.39
C GLU A 508 37.73 -11.23 -14.21
N GLY A 509 37.29 -10.09 -13.64
CA GLY A 509 37.16 -8.83 -14.39
C GLY A 509 36.72 -7.64 -13.53
N TYR A 510 36.35 -6.53 -14.15
CA TYR A 510 35.82 -5.34 -13.45
C TYR A 510 34.30 -5.46 -13.39
N CYS A 511 33.79 -6.21 -12.40
CA CYS A 511 32.35 -6.38 -12.23
C CYS A 511 31.71 -5.14 -11.56
N GLN A 512 30.39 -4.99 -11.60
CA GLN A 512 29.66 -4.01 -10.78
C GLN A 512 28.58 -4.65 -9.90
N GLY A 513 28.30 -5.94 -10.10
CA GLY A 513 27.45 -6.73 -9.23
C GLY A 513 28.20 -7.24 -8.01
N GLY A 514 27.51 -7.28 -6.87
CA GLY A 514 28.07 -7.86 -5.64
C GLY A 514 27.77 -9.36 -5.55
N VAL A 515 28.14 -10.00 -4.43
CA VAL A 515 27.90 -11.44 -4.26
C VAL A 515 26.50 -11.68 -3.68
N LEU A 516 26.27 -11.35 -2.40
CA LEU A 516 24.93 -11.48 -1.80
C LEU A 516 24.37 -10.12 -1.37
N ARG A 517 23.11 -9.87 -1.72
CA ARG A 517 22.36 -8.69 -1.25
C ARG A 517 21.08 -9.11 -0.53
N PHE A 518 20.81 -8.46 0.59
CA PHE A 518 19.57 -8.59 1.34
C PHE A 518 18.95 -7.22 1.54
N ARG A 519 17.67 -7.07 1.20
CA ARG A 519 16.92 -5.84 1.43
C ARG A 519 15.62 -6.14 2.16
N ASN A 520 15.31 -5.35 3.19
CA ASN A 520 14.08 -5.48 3.97
C ASN A 520 13.90 -6.91 4.53
N CYS A 521 14.97 -7.54 5.02
CA CYS A 521 14.97 -8.93 5.45
C CYS A 521 15.21 -9.06 6.96
N GLN A 522 14.69 -10.13 7.57
CA GLN A 522 14.90 -10.44 8.98
C GLN A 522 15.33 -11.89 9.19
N GLY A 523 16.25 -12.13 10.13
CA GLY A 523 16.65 -13.48 10.51
C GLY A 523 17.49 -14.16 9.43
N ILE A 524 18.61 -13.55 9.05
CA ILE A 524 19.49 -14.08 8.00
C ILE A 524 20.63 -14.85 8.66
N LYS A 525 20.92 -16.05 8.15
CA LYS A 525 22.05 -16.88 8.58
C LYS A 525 22.88 -17.27 7.36
N VAL A 526 24.16 -16.90 7.35
CA VAL A 526 25.12 -17.37 6.34
C VAL A 526 26.24 -18.11 7.07
N LYS A 527 26.41 -19.41 6.80
CA LYS A 527 27.32 -20.26 7.55
C LYS A 527 28.25 -21.06 6.65
N SER A 528 29.55 -21.03 6.93
CA SER A 528 30.55 -21.86 6.26
C SER A 528 30.51 -21.71 4.72
N CYS A 529 30.27 -20.48 4.24
CA CYS A 529 30.24 -20.16 2.82
C CYS A 529 31.57 -19.52 2.35
N ASP A 530 31.84 -19.57 1.05
CA ASP A 530 32.95 -18.86 0.40
C ASP A 530 32.41 -17.90 -0.67
N LEU A 531 32.53 -16.60 -0.42
CA LEU A 531 32.01 -15.53 -1.27
C LEU A 531 33.18 -14.84 -1.96
N TYR A 532 33.18 -14.84 -3.29
CA TYR A 532 34.16 -14.12 -4.09
C TYR A 532 33.49 -13.42 -5.26
N GLY A 533 33.99 -12.27 -5.69
CA GLY A 533 33.33 -11.57 -6.80
C GLY A 533 34.05 -10.30 -7.19
N SER A 534 34.36 -10.16 -8.47
CA SER A 534 35.35 -9.20 -8.94
C SER A 534 34.80 -7.77 -9.12
N GLY A 535 33.67 -7.43 -8.47
CA GLY A 535 32.86 -6.28 -8.87
C GLY A 535 32.54 -5.21 -7.86
N THR A 536 31.74 -5.53 -6.85
CA THR A 536 31.41 -4.57 -5.79
C THR A 536 31.66 -5.14 -4.41
N TYR A 537 30.62 -5.55 -3.69
CA TYR A 537 30.70 -6.00 -2.30
C TYR A 537 30.44 -7.49 -2.18
N GLY A 538 31.13 -8.17 -1.27
CA GLY A 538 30.82 -9.54 -0.92
C GLY A 538 29.44 -9.66 -0.26
N LEU A 539 29.10 -8.73 0.63
CA LEU A 539 27.83 -8.72 1.34
C LEU A 539 27.22 -7.32 1.37
N ALA A 540 25.93 -7.20 1.06
CA ALA A 540 25.17 -5.98 1.25
C ALA A 540 23.87 -6.22 2.01
N PHE A 541 23.58 -5.33 2.96
CA PHE A 541 22.36 -5.34 3.77
C PHE A 541 21.74 -3.94 3.80
N GLU A 542 20.43 -3.87 3.53
CA GLU A 542 19.63 -2.64 3.54
C GLU A 542 18.32 -2.90 4.29
N ASP A 543 17.98 -2.07 5.28
CA ASP A 543 16.79 -2.24 6.13
C ASP A 543 16.66 -3.69 6.69
N CYS A 544 17.76 -4.27 7.17
CA CYS A 544 17.80 -5.66 7.66
C CYS A 544 17.98 -5.77 9.18
N THR A 545 17.40 -6.82 9.77
CA THR A 545 17.54 -7.10 11.20
C THR A 545 17.89 -8.56 11.49
N GLU A 546 18.59 -8.81 12.60
CA GLU A 546 18.92 -10.16 13.08
C GLU A 546 19.71 -10.98 12.04
N VAL A 547 20.92 -10.51 11.74
CA VAL A 547 21.81 -11.16 10.76
C VAL A 547 22.97 -11.84 11.47
N GLU A 548 23.22 -13.11 11.16
CA GLU A 548 24.31 -13.92 11.69
C GLU A 548 25.13 -14.50 10.54
N ILE A 549 26.40 -14.10 10.47
CA ILE A 549 27.37 -14.60 9.50
C ILE A 549 28.46 -15.36 10.28
N ASP A 550 28.60 -16.65 10.03
CA ASP A 550 29.44 -17.55 10.81
C ASP A 550 30.39 -18.34 9.91
N GLU A 551 31.65 -18.44 10.30
CA GLU A 551 32.68 -19.26 9.63
C GLU A 551 32.77 -19.03 8.10
N THR A 552 32.44 -17.82 7.64
CA THR A 552 32.28 -17.49 6.22
C THR A 552 33.48 -16.69 5.71
N ILE A 553 33.90 -16.99 4.49
CA ILE A 553 35.01 -16.33 3.81
C ILE A 553 34.45 -15.32 2.80
N VAL A 554 34.95 -14.09 2.82
CA VAL A 554 34.71 -13.07 1.79
C VAL A 554 36.05 -12.64 1.22
N ARG A 555 36.25 -12.88 -0.08
CA ARG A 555 37.55 -12.67 -0.70
C ARG A 555 37.49 -12.14 -2.12
N ASP A 556 38.59 -11.53 -2.52
CA ASP A 556 38.80 -11.10 -3.91
C ASP A 556 37.69 -10.15 -4.42
N CYS A 557 37.08 -9.37 -3.51
CA CYS A 557 36.08 -8.36 -3.84
C CYS A 557 36.70 -7.02 -4.26
N SER A 558 36.19 -6.42 -5.34
CA SER A 558 36.82 -5.26 -5.98
C SER A 558 36.35 -3.88 -5.52
N TYR A 559 35.19 -3.67 -4.89
CA TYR A 559 34.89 -2.37 -4.24
C TYR A 559 35.17 -2.41 -2.75
N GLY A 560 34.82 -3.51 -2.10
CA GLY A 560 34.96 -3.66 -0.67
C GLY A 560 34.40 -4.98 -0.19
N ILE A 561 34.45 -5.15 1.12
CA ILE A 561 33.97 -6.34 1.82
C ILE A 561 32.45 -6.27 1.98
N LEU A 562 31.96 -5.17 2.54
CA LEU A 562 30.57 -5.06 2.97
C LEU A 562 30.00 -3.65 2.85
N ASN A 563 28.68 -3.60 2.68
CA ASN A 563 27.88 -2.38 2.74
C ASN A 563 26.62 -2.60 3.59
N ILE A 564 26.46 -1.85 4.68
CA ILE A 564 25.36 -1.98 5.64
C ILE A 564 24.66 -0.63 5.78
N THR A 565 23.36 -0.59 5.51
CA THR A 565 22.54 0.63 5.62
C THR A 565 21.26 0.35 6.39
N ASP A 566 20.93 1.20 7.37
CA ASP A 566 19.70 1.12 8.17
C ASP A 566 19.43 -0.28 8.78
N CYS A 567 20.46 -0.89 9.36
CA CYS A 567 20.38 -2.26 9.87
C CYS A 567 20.58 -2.37 11.38
N LYS A 568 20.00 -3.41 11.99
CA LYS A 568 20.17 -3.69 13.42
C LYS A 568 20.55 -5.13 13.74
N ALA A 569 21.42 -5.31 14.73
CA ALA A 569 21.79 -6.61 15.30
C ALA A 569 22.43 -7.55 14.25
N ILE A 570 23.52 -7.10 13.64
CA ILE A 570 24.33 -7.89 12.70
C ILE A 570 25.57 -8.43 13.42
N ARG A 571 25.84 -9.73 13.28
CA ARG A 571 26.98 -10.40 13.91
C ARG A 571 27.78 -11.19 12.89
N PHE A 572 29.08 -10.93 12.84
CA PHE A 572 30.07 -11.73 12.13
C PHE A 572 30.90 -12.49 13.16
N THR A 573 30.93 -13.81 13.06
CA THR A 573 31.70 -14.68 13.97
C THR A 573 32.63 -15.58 13.16
N ALA A 574 33.91 -15.65 13.55
CA ALA A 574 34.89 -16.55 12.93
C ALA A 574 35.01 -16.39 11.40
N CYS A 575 34.70 -15.20 10.87
CA CYS A 575 34.75 -14.92 9.43
C CYS A 575 36.15 -14.52 8.98
N SER A 576 36.47 -14.78 7.71
CA SER A 576 37.74 -14.39 7.09
C SER A 576 37.48 -13.45 5.92
N PHE A 577 38.07 -12.26 5.98
CA PHE A 577 37.98 -11.21 4.96
C PHE A 577 39.35 -11.01 4.35
N ARG A 578 39.57 -11.48 3.11
CA ARG A 578 40.93 -11.50 2.53
C ARG A 578 41.02 -11.04 1.08
N ASN A 579 42.11 -10.39 0.71
CA ASN A 579 42.40 -9.96 -0.66
C ASN A 579 41.34 -9.01 -1.27
N ASN A 580 40.55 -8.30 -0.46
CA ASN A 580 39.53 -7.36 -0.94
C ASN A 580 40.16 -5.98 -1.22
N ARG A 581 39.63 -5.22 -2.19
CA ARG A 581 40.33 -4.08 -2.79
C ARG A 581 39.48 -2.81 -3.00
N GLN A 582 40.19 -1.72 -3.36
CA GLN A 582 39.75 -0.48 -4.02
C GLN A 582 39.22 0.64 -3.12
N PHE A 583 37.98 0.56 -2.63
CA PHE A 583 37.35 1.64 -1.87
C PHE A 583 37.31 1.32 -0.38
N ASP A 584 36.50 2.06 0.38
CA ASP A 584 36.22 1.74 1.77
C ASP A 584 35.73 0.29 1.90
N LEU A 585 36.40 -0.51 2.73
CA LEU A 585 36.18 -1.94 2.74
C LEU A 585 34.88 -2.31 3.46
N CYS A 586 34.62 -1.71 4.62
CA CYS A 586 33.40 -1.91 5.38
C CYS A 586 32.63 -0.60 5.53
N ASN A 587 31.52 -0.46 4.80
CA ASN A 587 30.71 0.76 4.80
C ASN A 587 29.48 0.62 5.69
N PHE A 588 29.21 1.66 6.48
CA PHE A 588 28.05 1.76 7.35
C PHE A 588 27.36 3.11 7.17
N ALA A 589 26.06 3.07 6.94
CA ALA A 589 25.24 4.26 6.76
C ALA A 589 23.89 4.16 7.47
N GLY A 590 23.25 5.31 7.67
CA GLY A 590 21.91 5.36 8.26
C GLY A 590 21.88 4.95 9.73
N GLU A 591 20.71 4.54 10.22
CA GLU A 591 20.47 4.09 11.59
C GLU A 591 20.96 2.65 11.82
N THR A 592 22.29 2.50 11.87
CA THR A 592 22.95 1.19 11.98
C THR A 592 23.43 0.89 13.41
N ALA A 593 22.76 -0.06 14.09
CA ALA A 593 22.99 -0.36 15.50
C ALA A 593 23.35 -1.84 15.78
N GLU A 594 24.12 -2.07 16.85
CA GLU A 594 24.49 -3.40 17.34
C GLU A 594 25.27 -4.26 16.34
N ILE A 595 26.16 -3.65 15.55
CA ILE A 595 27.04 -4.39 14.63
C ILE A 595 28.25 -4.94 15.39
N MET A 596 28.53 -6.23 15.20
CA MET A 596 29.60 -6.94 15.91
C MET A 596 30.42 -7.81 14.96
N PHE A 597 31.73 -7.66 15.01
CA PHE A 597 32.71 -8.59 14.46
C PHE A 597 33.44 -9.26 15.62
N LYS A 598 33.45 -10.59 15.66
CA LYS A 598 34.06 -11.35 16.74
C LYS A 598 34.86 -12.52 16.19
N ASN A 599 36.10 -12.67 16.64
CA ASN A 599 36.99 -13.75 16.18
C ASN A 599 37.24 -13.73 14.66
N CYS A 600 37.14 -12.56 14.03
CA CYS A 600 37.30 -12.44 12.59
C CYS A 600 38.77 -12.23 12.21
N VAL A 601 39.10 -12.55 10.96
CA VAL A 601 40.42 -12.31 10.37
C VAL A 601 40.26 -11.37 9.18
N PHE A 602 41.03 -10.29 9.16
CA PHE A 602 41.14 -9.36 8.04
C PHE A 602 42.58 -9.42 7.53
N GLU A 603 42.79 -9.97 6.34
CA GLU A 603 44.13 -10.27 5.83
C GLU A 603 44.34 -9.80 4.39
N ASN A 604 45.47 -9.16 4.09
CA ASN A 604 45.85 -8.81 2.72
C ASN A 604 44.80 -7.98 1.95
N ASN A 605 44.03 -7.14 2.66
CA ASN A 605 43.07 -6.23 2.02
C ASN A 605 43.75 -4.90 1.67
N VAL A 606 43.35 -4.29 0.55
CA VAL A 606 43.92 -3.05 0.03
C VAL A 606 42.81 -2.01 -0.16
N SER A 607 42.99 -0.77 0.27
CA SER A 607 41.97 0.26 0.14
C SER A 607 42.58 1.62 -0.12
N ALA A 608 41.95 2.42 -0.98
CA ALA A 608 42.24 3.85 -1.07
C ALA A 608 41.56 4.69 0.03
N GLY A 609 40.65 4.08 0.81
CA GLY A 609 39.86 4.69 1.87
C GLY A 609 40.10 4.05 3.25
N ALA A 610 39.03 3.76 3.98
CA ALA A 610 39.07 3.19 5.32
C ALA A 610 38.79 1.67 5.32
N MET A 611 39.36 0.96 6.31
CA MET A 611 38.93 -0.41 6.62
C MET A 611 37.47 -0.41 7.12
N PHE A 612 37.11 0.53 8.00
CA PHE A 612 35.73 0.79 8.46
C PHE A 612 35.34 2.25 8.21
N ASN A 613 34.38 2.50 7.31
CA ASN A 613 33.80 3.83 7.02
C ASN A 613 32.44 3.97 7.71
N LEU A 614 32.36 4.92 8.64
CA LEU A 614 31.25 5.18 9.54
C LEU A 614 30.67 6.59 9.37
N LYS A 615 31.23 7.43 8.47
CA LYS A 615 30.74 8.80 8.21
C LYS A 615 29.26 8.87 7.86
N GLY A 616 28.73 7.82 7.24
CA GLY A 616 27.33 7.74 6.84
C GLY A 616 26.36 7.40 7.97
N ILE A 617 26.85 7.00 9.15
CA ILE A 617 25.99 6.59 10.26
C ILE A 617 25.23 7.80 10.80
N THR A 618 23.92 7.63 10.92
CA THR A 618 23.00 8.55 11.58
C THR A 618 22.38 7.86 12.79
N GLY A 619 22.01 8.59 13.84
CA GLY A 619 21.34 8.02 15.01
C GLY A 619 22.23 7.79 16.23
N ALA A 620 21.72 8.18 17.40
CA ALA A 620 22.48 8.21 18.66
C ALA A 620 22.78 6.82 19.25
N ALA A 621 22.02 5.79 18.86
CA ALA A 621 22.19 4.41 19.32
C ALA A 621 23.10 3.56 18.41
N SER A 622 23.55 4.13 17.30
CA SER A 622 24.33 3.43 16.29
C SER A 622 25.72 3.04 16.80
N ASN A 623 26.19 1.84 16.46
CA ASN A 623 27.48 1.36 16.95
C ASN A 623 28.04 0.18 16.14
N VAL A 624 29.36 0.17 15.96
CA VAL A 624 30.14 -0.92 15.36
C VAL A 624 31.19 -1.39 16.37
N ARG A 625 31.25 -2.70 16.60
CA ARG A 625 32.16 -3.32 17.58
C ARG A 625 33.02 -4.39 16.92
N VAL A 626 34.33 -4.37 17.18
CA VAL A 626 35.28 -5.37 16.66
C VAL A 626 36.10 -5.95 17.79
N TRP A 627 35.87 -7.22 18.13
CA TRP A 627 36.49 -7.86 19.29
C TRP A 627 37.23 -9.15 18.93
N ASN A 628 38.33 -9.40 19.63
CA ASN A 628 39.11 -10.65 19.52
C ASN A 628 39.44 -11.02 18.07
N SER A 629 39.72 -10.04 17.22
CA SER A 629 39.93 -10.21 15.78
C SER A 629 41.36 -9.91 15.38
N LYS A 630 41.82 -10.51 14.28
CA LYS A 630 43.18 -10.36 13.77
C LYS A 630 43.18 -9.56 12.47
N PHE A 631 44.10 -8.60 12.38
CA PHE A 631 44.34 -7.78 11.21
C PHE A 631 45.80 -7.97 10.77
N SER A 632 46.02 -8.61 9.62
CA SER A 632 47.36 -8.84 9.08
C SER A 632 47.54 -8.33 7.65
N GLU A 633 48.67 -7.68 7.38
CA GLU A 633 49.12 -7.35 6.02
C GLU A 633 48.11 -6.52 5.20
N ASN A 634 47.28 -5.70 5.86
CA ASN A 634 46.33 -4.84 5.17
C ASN A 634 46.96 -3.48 4.80
N ASP A 635 46.73 -3.03 3.58
CA ASP A 635 47.16 -1.73 3.08
C ASP A 635 45.96 -0.79 2.93
N CYS A 636 45.62 -0.08 4.01
CA CYS A 636 44.57 0.95 4.02
C CYS A 636 45.10 2.22 4.69
N PRO A 637 44.88 3.43 4.13
CA PRO A 637 45.37 4.65 4.75
C PRO A 637 44.71 4.94 6.10
N VAL A 638 43.48 4.45 6.33
CA VAL A 638 42.71 4.69 7.55
C VAL A 638 42.12 3.38 8.08
N PHE A 639 42.26 3.12 9.38
CA PHE A 639 41.59 1.97 10.01
C PHE A 639 40.09 2.23 10.21
N GLN A 640 39.74 3.37 10.78
CA GLN A 640 38.36 3.85 10.91
C GLN A 640 38.32 5.37 10.84
N ASP A 641 37.21 5.95 10.39
CA ASP A 641 36.97 7.39 10.47
C ASP A 641 36.33 7.76 11.82
N GLU A 642 36.84 8.81 12.45
CA GLU A 642 36.59 9.19 13.86
C GLU A 642 35.16 9.73 14.13
N SER A 643 34.16 8.88 13.91
CA SER A 643 32.73 9.20 14.04
C SER A 643 32.16 9.01 15.45
N GLY A 644 32.92 8.40 16.36
CA GLY A 644 32.49 8.09 17.73
C GLY A 644 31.61 6.83 17.86
N PHE A 645 31.26 6.18 16.75
CA PHE A 645 30.41 4.97 16.73
C PHE A 645 31.19 3.65 16.80
N PHE A 646 32.53 3.69 16.82
CA PHE A 646 33.38 2.51 16.78
C PHE A 646 33.91 2.12 18.16
N SER A 647 33.97 0.81 18.43
CA SER A 647 34.64 0.28 19.60
C SER A 647 35.40 -1.00 19.28
N GLU A 648 36.59 -1.14 19.84
CA GLU A 648 37.43 -2.32 19.66
C GLU A 648 37.94 -2.86 20.99
N ARG A 649 38.31 -4.15 21.01
CA ARG A 649 38.84 -4.81 22.21
C ARG A 649 39.59 -6.10 21.87
N LYS A 650 40.81 -6.24 22.40
CA LYS A 650 41.64 -7.47 22.27
C LYS A 650 41.87 -7.87 20.81
N ASN A 651 42.09 -6.89 19.93
CA ASN A 651 42.42 -7.17 18.54
C ASN A 651 43.94 -7.25 18.35
N GLU A 652 44.38 -8.06 17.40
CA GLU A 652 45.78 -8.23 17.05
C GLU A 652 46.08 -7.54 15.71
N TYR A 653 47.15 -6.75 15.66
CA TYR A 653 47.55 -5.99 14.48
C TYR A 653 48.98 -6.38 14.07
N PHE A 654 49.17 -6.81 12.82
CA PHE A 654 50.47 -7.21 12.31
C PHE A 654 50.68 -6.76 10.85
N GLY A 655 51.74 -6.00 10.57
CA GLY A 655 52.13 -5.67 9.18
C GLY A 655 51.12 -4.82 8.40
N ASN A 656 50.19 -4.13 9.07
CA ASN A 656 49.25 -3.22 8.41
C ASN A 656 49.91 -1.85 8.14
N SER A 657 49.42 -1.13 7.14
CA SER A 657 49.86 0.24 6.81
C SER A 657 49.57 1.26 7.92
N TRP A 658 48.55 1.04 8.74
CA TRP A 658 48.24 1.85 9.91
C TRP A 658 48.97 1.34 11.16
N GLN A 659 49.34 2.26 12.05
CA GLN A 659 49.97 1.90 13.34
C GLN A 659 48.91 1.86 14.45
N ARG A 660 48.53 0.66 14.88
CA ARG A 660 47.82 0.39 16.15
C ARG A 660 48.68 -0.54 16.99
N VAL A 661 48.80 -0.25 18.29
CA VAL A 661 49.47 -1.15 19.24
C VAL A 661 48.43 -2.13 19.77
N ALA A 662 48.80 -3.39 19.98
CA ALA A 662 47.92 -4.35 20.64
C ALA A 662 47.71 -3.94 22.10
N ASP A 663 46.46 -3.79 22.52
CA ASP A 663 46.05 -3.49 23.91
C ASP A 663 46.10 -4.70 24.83
#